data_AF-A0A499UVX7-F1
#
_entry.id   AF-A0A499UVX7-F1
#
_cell.length_a   1.000
_cell.length_b   1.000
_cell.length_c   1.000
_cell.angle_alpha   90.00
_cell.angle_beta   90.00
_cell.angle_gamma   90.00
#
_symmetry.space_group_name_H-M   'P 1'
#
loop_
_entity.id
_entity.type
_entity.pdbx_description
1 polymer ?
#
loop_
_entity_poly.entity_id
_entity_poly.type
_entity_poly.pdbx_seq_one_letter_code
_entity_poly.pdbx_strand_id
1 'polypeptide(L)'
;MDDSMGTRDGHASAAADAIAGGDAIANGDANAGGDSVAGGDSIPGEDGQALAAAVQAVLARVDAHASRATSNGSRPGASPSGGAAAPRDAATTDEPTTPAAQQPPTGARERRTATHPAPAPKAISGPATLDALVACFGLSTFERQLVLLAAAAELDPTAAARCAAASGDPTRTYPTFSLALAALDEPHWSALTPVSPLRRWRLTELDDETRLTTSRLRIDERILHFLAGSPYLDARLHGLLRRAQTPQTLPASYGRAADRVAAGWNESRPEAPLRVELVGGDLTTRTDIAATAARRTGLALYVMTSDDVPTDAAERDRLARLWQREAVLLPAALLLEVGEMDREQTAATDAFIDAAAVPLVVSSPDPRPTGRPRGERVTVPGLDDTEQLALWADAFADIPRIQKSHLRSLVAQFQLPPHVIRSAAAAVLRDLPDADTDADTDALDPTELAWRAGLIEARIGLDELGRRIEPEAAWDDLVLADHQSRILREVVAHVRQRATVHQEWGFAATLRRGLGVTALFAGGSGTGKTLAAEVMAKELGLDLFIIDLSQVVSKYIGETEKNLRKVFDAAERGGALLLFDEADALFGKRSEVKDSHDRYANLEVSYLLMRMEAYRGLAILTTNMKKALDPAFMRRIRFVVDFPFPGESERAEIWRRVLPAQAPMKDIDPQRLAQLTVAGGSIRNIALSGAFLAAEEGDRLQMRHMLAAARTEYQKLDRSLTPSEVHGWV
;
A
#
# COMPACT_ATOMS: atom_id res chain seq x y z
N MET A 1 -17.32 -68.85 25.03
CA MET A 1 -18.71 -69.22 24.72
C MET A 1 -19.27 -68.06 23.94
N ASP A 2 -19.33 -67.99 22.61
CA ASP A 2 -19.02 -68.86 21.46
C ASP A 2 -18.64 -67.86 20.34
N ASP A 3 -17.62 -67.98 19.49
CA ASP A 3 -17.11 -69.02 18.58
C ASP A 3 -17.39 -68.67 17.11
N SER A 4 -16.44 -69.04 16.23
CA SER A 4 -16.45 -69.01 14.74
C SER A 4 -16.13 -67.66 14.04
N MET A 5 -14.93 -67.38 13.52
CA MET A 5 -14.04 -68.07 12.55
C MET A 5 -14.62 -68.24 11.13
N GLY A 6 -13.87 -67.74 10.13
CA GLY A 6 -14.01 -68.01 8.69
C GLY A 6 -13.13 -67.07 7.84
N THR A 7 -11.81 -67.27 7.75
CA THR A 7 -11.04 -67.83 6.59
C THR A 7 -11.35 -67.17 5.24
N ARG A 8 -10.42 -66.35 4.69
CA ARG A 8 -9.28 -66.67 3.79
C ARG A 8 -9.67 -66.77 2.30
N ASP A 9 -9.08 -65.88 1.49
CA ASP A 9 -8.38 -66.08 0.21
C ASP A 9 -8.16 -64.67 -0.41
N GLY A 10 -7.03 -64.23 -0.93
CA GLY A 10 -5.84 -64.91 -1.44
C GLY A 10 -5.60 -64.44 -2.88
N HIS A 11 -4.65 -63.50 -3.09
CA HIS A 11 -3.81 -63.23 -4.28
C HIS A 11 -3.29 -61.79 -4.20
N ALA A 12 -2.05 -61.49 -3.79
CA ALA A 12 -0.73 -61.81 -4.33
C ALA A 12 -0.36 -61.04 -5.63
N SER A 13 0.67 -60.19 -5.47
CA SER A 13 1.75 -59.88 -6.42
C SER A 13 1.50 -58.85 -7.52
N ALA A 14 2.12 -57.67 -7.40
CA ALA A 14 3.48 -57.47 -7.91
C ALA A 14 4.01 -56.07 -7.54
N ALA A 15 5.18 -56.05 -6.90
CA ALA A 15 6.06 -54.90 -6.81
C ALA A 15 6.97 -54.85 -8.05
N ALA A 16 7.41 -53.65 -8.45
CA ALA A 16 8.84 -53.30 -8.54
C ALA A 16 9.11 -52.10 -9.47
N ASP A 17 9.94 -51.22 -8.94
CA ASP A 17 11.05 -50.49 -9.56
C ASP A 17 10.83 -49.20 -10.37
N ALA A 18 11.33 -48.16 -9.71
CA ALA A 18 11.87 -46.91 -10.20
C ALA A 18 12.82 -47.04 -11.40
N ILE A 19 12.91 -45.98 -12.22
CA ILE A 19 14.15 -45.40 -12.76
C ILE A 19 13.89 -43.92 -13.09
N ALA A 20 14.91 -43.12 -12.80
CA ALA A 20 15.02 -41.67 -12.94
C ALA A 20 14.94 -41.12 -14.38
N GLY A 21 14.68 -39.82 -14.51
CA GLY A 21 14.94 -39.03 -15.71
C GLY A 21 14.31 -37.66 -15.65
N GLY A 22 15.11 -36.59 -15.80
CA GLY A 22 14.67 -35.21 -15.67
C GLY A 22 13.99 -34.61 -16.91
N ASP A 23 13.83 -33.29 -16.80
CA ASP A 23 13.48 -32.28 -17.82
C ASP A 23 12.00 -31.91 -18.07
N ALA A 24 11.70 -30.68 -17.63
CA ALA A 24 11.28 -29.55 -18.46
C ALA A 24 9.81 -29.42 -18.93
N ILE A 25 9.24 -28.26 -18.55
CA ILE A 25 8.30 -27.39 -19.28
C ILE A 25 6.86 -27.90 -19.48
N ALA A 26 5.91 -27.26 -18.80
CA ALA A 26 4.74 -26.60 -19.43
C ALA A 26 3.86 -25.92 -18.37
N ASN A 27 3.87 -24.58 -18.35
CA ASN A 27 2.82 -23.78 -17.73
C ASN A 27 1.57 -23.89 -18.60
N GLY A 28 0.50 -24.44 -18.05
CA GLY A 28 -0.83 -24.49 -18.66
C GLY A 28 -1.68 -23.34 -18.14
N ASP A 29 -2.02 -22.41 -19.04
CA ASP A 29 -3.05 -21.39 -18.86
C ASP A 29 -4.42 -22.03 -18.60
N ALA A 30 -5.09 -21.59 -17.53
CA ALA A 30 -6.50 -21.88 -17.27
C ALA A 30 -7.31 -20.60 -17.45
N ASN A 31 -7.93 -20.51 -18.62
CA ASN A 31 -8.92 -19.52 -19.02
C ASN A 31 -10.30 -19.94 -18.49
N ALA A 32 -10.96 -19.11 -17.65
CA ALA A 32 -12.40 -19.20 -17.42
C ALA A 32 -12.95 -17.93 -16.73
N GLY A 33 -13.99 -17.33 -17.32
CA GLY A 33 -14.94 -16.46 -16.62
C GLY A 33 -15.01 -15.01 -17.12
N GLY A 34 -15.48 -14.79 -18.35
CA GLY A 34 -15.87 -13.46 -18.83
C GLY A 34 -17.29 -13.11 -18.41
N ASP A 35 -17.44 -12.08 -17.58
CA ASP A 35 -18.71 -11.38 -17.40
C ASP A 35 -18.74 -10.15 -18.31
N SER A 36 -19.74 -10.14 -19.18
CA SER A 36 -19.97 -9.16 -20.23
C SER A 36 -20.39 -7.80 -19.66
N VAL A 37 -19.57 -6.76 -19.87
CA VAL A 37 -20.00 -5.36 -19.80
C VAL A 37 -20.23 -4.88 -21.22
N ALA A 38 -21.46 -4.43 -21.49
CA ALA A 38 -21.92 -3.97 -22.80
C ALA A 38 -21.08 -2.76 -23.30
N GLY A 39 -20.17 -3.02 -24.22
CA GLY A 39 -19.55 -2.07 -25.15
C GLY A 39 -19.64 -2.69 -26.54
N GLY A 40 -20.04 -1.92 -27.55
CA GLY A 40 -20.53 -2.41 -28.84
C GLY A 40 -19.71 -3.54 -29.48
N ASP A 41 -20.34 -4.70 -29.65
CA ASP A 41 -19.84 -5.82 -30.43
C ASP A 41 -19.80 -5.44 -31.92
N SER A 42 -18.63 -5.06 -32.43
CA SER A 42 -18.29 -5.32 -33.83
C SER A 42 -17.71 -6.74 -33.91
N ILE A 43 -18.23 -7.55 -34.84
CA ILE A 43 -17.73 -8.91 -35.06
C ILE A 43 -16.27 -8.78 -35.55
N PRO A 44 -15.28 -9.48 -34.95
CA PRO A 44 -13.84 -9.31 -35.27
C PRO A 44 -13.48 -9.41 -36.76
N GLY A 45 -14.33 -10.06 -37.57
CA GLY A 45 -14.16 -10.17 -39.03
C GLY A 45 -14.60 -8.94 -39.84
N GLU A 46 -15.46 -8.06 -39.31
CA GLU A 46 -15.96 -6.88 -40.03
C GLU A 46 -14.97 -5.71 -40.01
N ASP A 47 -14.31 -5.47 -38.86
CA ASP A 47 -13.31 -4.39 -38.74
C ASP A 47 -12.07 -4.66 -39.60
N GLY A 48 -11.64 -5.91 -39.73
CA GLY A 48 -10.54 -6.30 -40.62
C GLY A 48 -10.85 -6.04 -42.10
N GLN A 49 -12.09 -6.30 -42.54
CA GLN A 49 -12.52 -6.02 -43.92
C GLN A 49 -12.63 -4.51 -44.18
N ALA A 50 -13.16 -3.75 -43.22
CA ALA A 50 -13.25 -2.30 -43.31
C ALA A 50 -11.86 -1.64 -43.33
N LEU A 51 -10.89 -2.15 -42.55
CA LEU A 51 -9.50 -1.71 -42.59
C LEU A 51 -8.85 -2.01 -43.94
N ALA A 52 -9.02 -3.22 -44.48
CA ALA A 52 -8.52 -3.58 -45.79
C ALA A 52 -9.07 -2.67 -46.90
N ALA A 53 -10.38 -2.36 -46.86
CA ALA A 53 -11.00 -1.43 -47.80
C ALA A 53 -10.42 0.00 -47.69
N ALA A 54 -10.19 0.49 -46.47
CA ALA A 54 -9.58 1.79 -46.22
C ALA A 54 -8.13 1.84 -46.73
N VAL A 55 -7.35 0.77 -46.54
CA VAL A 55 -6.00 0.61 -47.09
C VAL A 55 -6.02 0.65 -48.62
N GLN A 56 -6.93 -0.09 -49.27
CA GLN A 56 -7.06 -0.05 -50.74
C GLN A 56 -7.41 1.35 -51.25
N ALA A 57 -8.28 2.07 -50.55
CA ALA A 57 -8.65 3.44 -50.94
C ALA A 57 -7.47 4.42 -50.88
N VAL A 58 -6.51 4.21 -49.97
CA VAL A 58 -5.27 5.00 -49.90
C VAL A 58 -4.30 4.58 -51.01
N LEU A 59 -4.11 3.28 -51.24
CA LEU A 59 -3.27 2.78 -52.32
C LEU A 59 -3.76 3.22 -53.71
N ALA A 60 -5.08 3.26 -53.94
CA ALA A 60 -5.66 3.76 -55.18
C ALA A 60 -5.28 5.23 -55.48
N ARG A 61 -5.10 6.06 -54.45
CA ARG A 61 -4.62 7.45 -54.60
C ARG A 61 -3.13 7.50 -54.97
N VAL A 62 -2.33 6.62 -54.38
CA VAL A 62 -0.92 6.43 -54.72
C VAL A 62 -0.77 6.01 -56.18
N ASP A 63 -1.60 5.08 -56.65
CA ASP A 63 -1.61 4.64 -58.06
C ASP A 63 -2.06 5.76 -59.01
N ALA A 64 -3.06 6.55 -58.63
CA ALA A 64 -3.49 7.72 -59.39
C ALA A 64 -2.39 8.79 -59.47
N HIS A 65 -1.57 8.96 -58.43
CA HIS A 65 -0.39 9.80 -58.47
C HIS A 65 0.67 9.26 -59.44
N ALA A 66 1.02 7.97 -59.35
CA ALA A 66 1.98 7.31 -60.26
C ALA A 66 1.58 7.44 -61.74
N SER A 67 0.28 7.27 -62.03
CA SER A 67 -0.27 7.41 -63.39
C SER A 67 -0.19 8.85 -63.91
N ARG A 68 -0.41 9.85 -63.03
CA ARG A 68 -0.24 11.27 -63.39
C ARG A 68 1.23 11.61 -63.65
N ALA A 69 2.15 11.13 -62.80
CA ALA A 69 3.58 11.36 -62.94
C ALA A 69 4.13 10.79 -64.28
N THR A 70 3.72 9.58 -64.65
CA THR A 70 4.10 8.94 -65.93
C THR A 70 3.50 9.62 -67.16
N SER A 71 2.25 10.11 -67.07
CA SER A 71 1.60 10.86 -68.16
C SER A 71 2.23 12.24 -68.41
N ASN A 72 2.70 12.94 -67.37
CA ASN A 72 3.40 14.22 -67.50
C ASN A 72 4.86 14.07 -67.98
N GLY A 73 5.48 12.90 -67.76
CA GLY A 73 6.83 12.58 -68.25
C GLY A 73 6.92 12.29 -69.76
N SER A 74 5.78 12.15 -70.45
CA SER A 74 5.72 11.74 -71.87
C SER A 74 5.48 12.91 -72.86
N ARG A 75 5.75 14.17 -72.47
CA ARG A 75 5.83 15.28 -73.45
C ARG A 75 7.25 15.36 -74.06
N PRO A 76 7.41 15.22 -75.39
CA PRO A 76 8.73 15.33 -76.01
C PRO A 76 9.15 16.79 -76.20
N GLY A 77 10.38 17.09 -75.75
CA GLY A 77 11.31 18.05 -76.38
C GLY A 77 10.92 19.53 -76.49
N ALA A 78 11.47 20.35 -75.59
CA ALA A 78 12.00 21.66 -75.97
C ALA A 78 13.29 21.93 -75.18
N SER A 79 14.43 21.75 -75.86
CA SER A 79 15.77 22.09 -75.37
C SER A 79 16.03 23.60 -75.42
N PRO A 80 17.10 24.10 -74.76
CA PRO A 80 17.15 25.41 -74.12
C PRO A 80 17.77 26.50 -74.99
N SER A 81 17.33 27.75 -74.79
CA SER A 81 18.03 28.99 -75.16
C SER A 81 17.62 30.03 -74.11
N GLY A 82 18.49 30.62 -73.30
CA GLY A 82 19.70 31.35 -73.67
C GLY A 82 19.43 32.82 -73.31
N GLY A 83 20.12 33.36 -72.31
CA GLY A 83 19.93 34.76 -71.91
C GLY A 83 20.58 35.10 -70.57
N ALA A 84 21.71 35.78 -70.64
CA ALA A 84 22.67 36.03 -69.58
C ALA A 84 22.37 37.28 -68.73
N ALA A 85 23.14 37.36 -67.64
CA ALA A 85 23.69 38.57 -67.01
C ALA A 85 22.79 39.46 -66.12
N ALA A 86 23.21 39.52 -64.85
CA ALA A 86 22.88 40.48 -63.79
C ALA A 86 23.44 41.90 -64.09
N PRO A 87 23.56 42.83 -63.12
CA PRO A 87 22.77 43.17 -61.92
C PRO A 87 22.40 44.68 -61.92
N ARG A 88 21.70 45.19 -60.89
CA ARG A 88 21.96 46.56 -60.38
C ARG A 88 21.45 46.79 -58.95
N ASP A 89 22.41 47.21 -58.13
CA ASP A 89 22.35 47.63 -56.73
C ASP A 89 21.70 49.01 -56.51
N ALA A 90 21.55 49.28 -55.20
CA ALA A 90 21.60 50.57 -54.49
C ALA A 90 20.25 51.28 -54.29
N ALA A 91 19.72 51.24 -53.06
CA ALA A 91 19.96 52.19 -51.94
C ALA A 91 19.02 53.41 -52.07
N THR A 92 18.42 54.01 -51.04
CA THR A 92 18.96 54.40 -49.73
C THR A 92 17.80 55.00 -48.88
N THR A 93 17.93 54.95 -47.54
CA THR A 93 17.52 55.96 -46.51
C THR A 93 16.02 56.24 -46.28
N ASP A 94 15.51 56.52 -45.08
CA ASP A 94 16.05 56.61 -43.71
C ASP A 94 14.87 56.51 -42.70
N GLU A 95 15.23 56.22 -41.45
CA GLU A 95 14.45 56.14 -40.20
C GLU A 95 13.73 57.44 -39.73
N PRO A 96 13.23 57.59 -38.46
CA PRO A 96 12.29 56.79 -37.65
C PRO A 96 11.23 57.69 -36.95
N THR A 97 10.24 57.12 -36.24
CA THR A 97 9.75 57.63 -34.92
C THR A 97 8.63 56.76 -34.31
N THR A 98 8.77 56.48 -33.01
CA THR A 98 7.81 55.83 -32.09
C THR A 98 7.25 56.89 -31.12
N PRO A 99 6.41 56.57 -30.10
CA PRO A 99 5.04 56.04 -30.06
C PRO A 99 4.04 57.03 -29.37
N ALA A 100 2.73 56.79 -29.44
CA ALA A 100 1.80 57.22 -28.36
C ALA A 100 0.49 56.43 -28.31
N ALA A 101 0.09 56.17 -27.06
CA ALA A 101 -1.05 55.42 -26.53
C ALA A 101 -2.45 55.70 -27.11
N GLN A 102 -3.32 54.68 -27.03
CA GLN A 102 -4.73 54.86 -26.67
C GLN A 102 -5.34 53.57 -26.06
N GLN A 103 -6.03 53.76 -24.94
CA GLN A 103 -6.77 52.78 -24.13
C GLN A 103 -8.09 52.34 -24.79
N PRO A 104 -8.73 51.25 -24.30
CA PRO A 104 -9.81 50.55 -25.00
C PRO A 104 -11.21 51.06 -24.60
N PRO A 105 -12.25 50.81 -25.41
CA PRO A 105 -13.62 50.94 -24.93
C PRO A 105 -14.15 49.61 -24.38
N THR A 106 -14.74 49.71 -23.21
CA THR A 106 -15.64 48.78 -22.55
C THR A 106 -16.95 48.63 -23.32
N GLY A 107 -17.51 47.40 -23.36
CA GLY A 107 -18.87 47.20 -23.88
C GLY A 107 -19.36 45.75 -23.89
N ALA A 108 -20.32 45.48 -23.00
CA ALA A 108 -21.40 44.48 -23.10
C ALA A 108 -21.06 42.98 -23.05
N ARG A 109 -21.40 42.39 -21.89
CA ARG A 109 -21.70 40.98 -21.65
C ARG A 109 -22.79 40.47 -22.61
N GLU A 110 -22.47 39.44 -23.39
CA GLU A 110 -23.47 38.48 -23.89
C GLU A 110 -23.21 37.10 -23.28
N ARG A 111 -24.25 36.57 -22.62
CA ARG A 111 -24.28 35.23 -22.04
C ARG A 111 -24.31 34.21 -23.18
N ARG A 112 -23.23 33.44 -23.36
CA ARG A 112 -23.29 32.19 -24.14
C ARG A 112 -23.80 31.08 -23.23
N THR A 113 -25.08 30.76 -23.40
CA THR A 113 -25.70 29.53 -22.89
C THR A 113 -24.99 28.31 -23.45
N ALA A 114 -24.64 27.37 -22.56
CA ALA A 114 -24.11 26.06 -22.91
C ALA A 114 -25.14 25.29 -23.74
N THR A 115 -24.82 25.02 -25.00
CA THR A 115 -25.61 24.16 -25.88
C THR A 115 -25.15 22.72 -25.72
N HIS A 116 -26.08 21.84 -25.34
CA HIS A 116 -25.93 20.39 -25.50
C HIS A 116 -25.54 20.04 -26.95
N PRO A 117 -24.69 19.03 -27.19
CA PRO A 117 -24.56 18.42 -28.50
C PRO A 117 -25.63 17.31 -28.67
N ALA A 118 -26.50 17.47 -29.66
CA ALA A 118 -27.28 16.39 -30.26
C ALA A 118 -27.67 16.80 -31.69
N PRO A 119 -27.96 15.86 -32.61
CA PRO A 119 -27.29 14.61 -32.96
C PRO A 119 -26.53 14.73 -34.32
N ALA A 120 -25.75 13.70 -34.65
CA ALA A 120 -24.87 13.62 -35.83
C ALA A 120 -25.56 13.84 -37.20
N PRO A 121 -24.79 14.24 -38.24
CA PRO A 121 -25.10 13.84 -39.60
C PRO A 121 -23.93 13.14 -40.33
N LYS A 122 -24.31 12.02 -40.95
CA LYS A 122 -23.68 11.25 -42.04
C LYS A 122 -22.47 10.37 -41.69
N ALA A 123 -22.77 9.07 -41.63
CA ALA A 123 -21.82 7.96 -41.64
C ALA A 123 -20.81 8.11 -42.78
N ILE A 124 -19.56 8.34 -42.41
CA ILE A 124 -18.40 8.02 -43.22
C ILE A 124 -18.06 6.58 -42.84
N SER A 125 -18.19 5.65 -43.78
CA SER A 125 -17.89 4.23 -43.56
C SER A 125 -16.37 4.07 -43.43
N GLY A 126 -15.86 4.06 -42.20
CA GLY A 126 -14.50 3.64 -41.83
C GLY A 126 -14.53 2.44 -40.88
N PRO A 127 -13.40 1.73 -40.67
CA PRO A 127 -13.31 0.74 -39.61
C PRO A 127 -13.45 1.43 -38.24
N ALA A 128 -14.20 0.83 -37.32
CA ALA A 128 -14.55 1.46 -36.05
C ALA A 128 -13.30 1.84 -35.22
N THR A 129 -12.24 1.03 -35.31
CA THR A 129 -10.94 1.25 -34.66
C THR A 129 -10.17 2.45 -35.22
N LEU A 130 -10.19 2.68 -36.53
CA LEU A 130 -9.54 3.86 -37.13
C LEU A 130 -10.28 5.14 -36.79
N ASP A 131 -11.62 5.11 -36.85
CA ASP A 131 -12.42 6.28 -36.52
C ASP A 131 -12.28 6.62 -35.02
N ALA A 132 -12.17 5.60 -34.15
CA ALA A 132 -11.80 5.79 -32.74
C ALA A 132 -10.40 6.41 -32.58
N LEU A 133 -9.38 5.91 -33.30
CA LEU A 133 -8.02 6.49 -33.28
C LEU A 133 -8.02 7.96 -33.67
N VAL A 134 -8.75 8.30 -34.74
CA VAL A 134 -8.91 9.68 -35.23
C VAL A 134 -9.57 10.56 -34.17
N ALA A 135 -10.67 10.09 -33.58
CA ALA A 135 -11.40 10.83 -32.55
C ALA A 135 -10.56 11.06 -31.29
N CYS A 136 -9.86 10.03 -30.82
CA CYS A 136 -9.04 10.07 -29.61
C CYS A 136 -7.86 11.05 -29.70
N PHE A 137 -7.20 11.12 -30.84
CA PHE A 137 -5.99 11.94 -31.02
C PHE A 137 -6.21 13.19 -31.88
N GLY A 138 -7.44 13.45 -32.32
CA GLY A 138 -7.80 14.62 -33.12
C GLY A 138 -7.09 14.66 -34.47
N LEU A 139 -6.98 13.50 -35.15
CA LEU A 139 -6.24 13.40 -36.41
C LEU A 139 -6.98 14.13 -37.54
N SER A 140 -6.26 14.92 -38.33
CA SER A 140 -6.75 15.49 -39.58
C SER A 140 -6.97 14.42 -40.67
N THR A 141 -7.69 14.77 -41.73
CA THR A 141 -7.88 13.90 -42.91
C THR A 141 -6.55 13.38 -43.45
N PHE A 142 -5.55 14.26 -43.56
CA PHE A 142 -4.22 13.91 -44.05
C PHE A 142 -3.46 12.98 -43.08
N GLU A 143 -3.53 13.23 -41.77
CA GLU A 143 -2.89 12.37 -40.77
C GLU A 143 -3.54 10.98 -40.69
N ARG A 144 -4.87 10.89 -40.84
CA ARG A 144 -5.58 9.62 -41.01
C ARG A 144 -5.05 8.83 -42.21
N GLN A 145 -4.88 9.50 -43.35
CA GLN A 145 -4.38 8.87 -44.57
C GLN A 145 -2.90 8.48 -44.45
N LEU A 146 -2.08 9.22 -43.69
CA LEU A 146 -0.71 8.85 -43.37
C LEU A 146 -0.61 7.57 -42.55
N VAL A 147 -1.45 7.42 -41.51
CA VAL A 147 -1.52 6.18 -40.72
C VAL A 147 -1.92 5.00 -41.60
N LEU A 148 -2.93 5.17 -42.47
CA LEU A 148 -3.35 4.14 -43.41
C LEU A 148 -2.27 3.78 -44.45
N LEU A 149 -1.54 4.77 -44.97
CA LEU A 149 -0.44 4.53 -45.91
C LEU A 149 0.71 3.76 -45.24
N ALA A 150 1.03 4.10 -43.99
CA ALA A 150 2.03 3.38 -43.21
C ALA A 150 1.57 1.95 -42.88
N ALA A 151 0.30 1.75 -42.52
CA ALA A 151 -0.30 0.43 -42.31
C ALA A 151 -0.32 -0.41 -43.60
N ALA A 152 -0.59 0.22 -44.76
CA ALA A 152 -0.61 -0.46 -46.05
C ALA A 152 0.72 -1.16 -46.37
N ALA A 153 1.85 -0.57 -45.96
CA ALA A 153 3.16 -1.16 -46.16
C ALA A 153 3.36 -2.49 -45.43
N GLU A 154 2.62 -2.73 -44.34
CA GLU A 154 2.72 -3.94 -43.54
C GLU A 154 1.57 -4.93 -43.85
N LEU A 155 0.39 -4.43 -44.26
CA LEU A 155 -0.81 -5.24 -44.49
C LEU A 155 -1.04 -5.67 -45.94
N ASP A 156 -0.55 -4.91 -46.92
CA ASP A 156 -0.78 -5.17 -48.35
C ASP A 156 0.53 -5.55 -49.07
N PRO A 157 0.62 -6.75 -49.68
CA PRO A 157 1.84 -7.22 -50.32
C PRO A 157 2.24 -6.43 -51.57
N THR A 158 1.31 -5.66 -52.17
CA THR A 158 1.55 -4.82 -53.35
C THR A 158 2.00 -3.40 -53.01
N ALA A 159 1.87 -2.98 -51.75
CA ALA A 159 2.17 -1.62 -51.31
C ALA A 159 3.61 -1.19 -51.65
N ALA A 160 4.58 -2.08 -51.51
CA ALA A 160 5.99 -1.82 -51.81
C ALA A 160 6.21 -1.45 -53.29
N ALA A 161 5.62 -2.21 -54.21
CA ALA A 161 5.70 -1.96 -55.64
C ALA A 161 4.99 -0.66 -56.03
N ARG A 162 3.82 -0.38 -55.43
CA ARG A 162 3.08 0.86 -55.65
C ARG A 162 3.82 2.09 -55.14
N CYS A 163 4.49 2.01 -53.98
CA CYS A 163 5.33 3.08 -53.45
C CYS A 163 6.51 3.40 -54.38
N ALA A 164 7.18 2.37 -54.91
CA ALA A 164 8.31 2.55 -55.85
C ALA A 164 7.85 3.20 -57.15
N ALA A 165 6.73 2.74 -57.71
CA ALA A 165 6.14 3.31 -58.93
C ALA A 165 5.72 4.77 -58.73
N ALA A 166 5.05 5.09 -57.63
CA ALA A 166 4.58 6.45 -57.33
C ALA A 166 5.72 7.41 -56.97
N SER A 167 6.79 6.91 -56.36
CA SER A 167 7.99 7.71 -56.05
C SER A 167 8.88 7.96 -57.27
N GLY A 168 8.67 7.22 -58.37
CA GLY A 168 9.52 7.27 -59.56
C GLY A 168 10.92 6.71 -59.34
N ASP A 169 11.13 5.93 -58.27
CA ASP A 169 12.41 5.39 -57.84
C ASP A 169 12.24 3.92 -57.43
N PRO A 170 12.79 2.97 -58.21
CA PRO A 170 12.67 1.53 -57.91
C PRO A 170 13.22 1.12 -56.54
N THR A 171 14.09 1.95 -55.95
CA THR A 171 14.69 1.68 -54.63
C THR A 171 13.81 2.14 -53.47
N ARG A 172 12.82 3.01 -53.71
CA ARG A 172 11.90 3.53 -52.69
C ARG A 172 10.64 2.69 -52.59
N THR A 173 10.79 1.47 -52.09
CA THR A 173 9.74 0.47 -51.94
C THR A 173 8.89 0.65 -50.69
N TYR A 174 8.82 1.85 -50.13
CA TYR A 174 8.19 2.12 -48.85
C TYR A 174 7.53 3.50 -48.80
N PRO A 175 6.54 3.72 -47.92
CA PRO A 175 5.93 5.02 -47.70
C PRO A 175 6.95 6.06 -47.24
N THR A 176 6.86 7.25 -47.81
CA THR A 176 7.64 8.42 -47.38
C THR A 176 6.71 9.61 -47.22
N PHE A 177 7.12 10.59 -46.40
CA PHE A 177 6.31 11.79 -46.23
C PHE A 177 6.22 12.63 -47.52
N SER A 178 7.27 12.64 -48.35
CA SER A 178 7.23 13.28 -49.68
C SER A 178 6.21 12.63 -50.61
N LEU A 179 6.14 11.29 -50.64
CA LEU A 179 5.10 10.59 -51.39
C LEU A 179 3.70 10.94 -50.87
N ALA A 180 3.52 10.96 -49.55
CA ALA A 180 2.24 11.30 -48.94
C ALA A 180 1.78 12.73 -49.29
N LEU A 181 2.68 13.72 -49.20
CA LEU A 181 2.40 15.12 -49.58
C LEU A 181 1.98 15.26 -51.05
N ALA A 182 2.48 14.39 -51.93
CA ALA A 182 2.23 14.45 -53.36
C ALA A 182 0.98 13.66 -53.81
N ALA A 183 0.61 12.61 -53.07
CA ALA A 183 -0.41 11.64 -53.47
C ALA A 183 -1.71 11.71 -52.66
N LEU A 184 -1.69 12.18 -51.42
CA LEU A 184 -2.83 12.17 -50.51
C LEU A 184 -3.59 13.52 -50.51
N ASP A 185 -4.79 13.51 -49.90
CA ASP A 185 -5.67 14.68 -49.86
C ASP A 185 -5.28 15.62 -48.70
N GLU A 186 -5.50 16.93 -48.89
CA GLU A 186 -5.28 17.98 -47.86
C GLU A 186 -3.86 17.98 -47.20
N PRO A 187 -2.76 17.88 -47.98
CA PRO A 187 -1.42 17.75 -47.43
C PRO A 187 -0.99 18.98 -46.62
N HIS A 188 -0.39 18.74 -45.45
CA HIS A 188 0.21 19.79 -44.63
C HIS A 188 1.54 19.36 -44.01
N TRP A 189 2.49 20.31 -43.93
CA TRP A 189 3.82 20.05 -43.37
C TRP A 189 3.82 19.82 -41.85
N SER A 190 2.80 20.31 -41.16
CA SER A 190 2.68 20.21 -39.70
C SER A 190 2.52 18.77 -39.20
N ALA A 191 2.06 17.84 -40.06
CA ALA A 191 1.74 16.44 -39.72
C ALA A 191 2.88 15.63 -39.08
N LEU A 192 4.14 16.01 -39.33
CA LEU A 192 5.33 15.33 -38.77
C LEU A 192 6.18 16.24 -37.86
N THR A 193 5.60 17.35 -37.37
CA THR A 193 6.27 18.13 -36.33
C THR A 193 6.34 17.31 -35.03
N PRO A 194 7.37 17.47 -34.18
CA PRO A 194 7.48 16.72 -32.92
C PRO A 194 6.26 16.85 -31.98
N VAL A 195 5.49 17.94 -32.12
CA VAL A 195 4.31 18.25 -31.32
C VAL A 195 3.00 17.74 -31.94
N SER A 196 3.01 17.37 -33.22
CA SER A 196 1.83 16.83 -33.92
C SER A 196 1.44 15.45 -33.40
N PRO A 197 0.16 15.06 -33.49
CA PRO A 197 -0.34 13.80 -32.94
C PRO A 197 0.45 12.57 -33.42
N LEU A 198 0.83 12.50 -34.70
CA LEU A 198 1.51 11.33 -35.28
C LEU A 198 2.84 11.02 -34.60
N ARG A 199 3.68 12.04 -34.35
CA ARG A 199 4.97 11.88 -33.68
C ARG A 199 4.86 11.96 -32.16
N ARG A 200 4.05 12.88 -31.63
CA ARG A 200 3.86 13.06 -30.18
C ARG A 200 3.38 11.77 -29.53
N TRP A 201 2.41 11.08 -30.15
CA TRP A 201 1.84 9.84 -29.63
C TRP A 201 2.48 8.59 -30.25
N ARG A 202 3.56 8.72 -31.04
CA ARG A 202 4.20 7.60 -31.73
C ARG A 202 3.18 6.72 -32.47
N LEU A 203 2.27 7.34 -33.22
CA LEU A 203 1.37 6.59 -34.09
C LEU A 203 2.13 6.09 -35.33
N THR A 204 3.08 6.90 -35.77
CA THR A 204 4.02 6.58 -36.84
C THR A 204 5.43 7.00 -36.45
N GLU A 205 6.42 6.24 -36.89
CA GLU A 205 7.84 6.48 -36.66
C GLU A 205 8.58 6.68 -38.00
N LEU A 206 9.69 7.41 -37.96
CA LEU A 206 10.62 7.57 -39.08
C LEU A 206 11.88 6.77 -38.78
N ASP A 207 12.36 5.96 -39.73
CA ASP A 207 13.60 5.19 -39.55
C ASP A 207 14.85 6.11 -39.36
N ASP A 208 14.78 7.31 -39.93
CA ASP A 208 15.82 8.35 -39.86
C ASP A 208 15.18 9.73 -39.69
N GLU A 209 15.26 10.28 -38.49
CA GLU A 209 14.69 11.59 -38.17
C GLU A 209 15.46 12.77 -38.80
N THR A 210 16.66 12.54 -39.34
CA THR A 210 17.43 13.59 -40.05
C THR A 210 16.91 13.84 -41.47
N ARG A 211 16.14 12.88 -42.02
CA ARG A 211 15.61 12.92 -43.40
C ARG A 211 14.08 12.87 -43.42
N LEU A 212 13.45 13.89 -42.85
CA LEU A 212 12.00 13.95 -42.61
C LEU A 212 11.11 13.58 -43.80
N THR A 213 11.48 13.96 -45.03
CA THR A 213 10.63 13.80 -46.22
C THR A 213 10.86 12.49 -46.98
N THR A 214 12.07 11.93 -46.90
CA THR A 214 12.51 10.79 -47.72
C THR A 214 12.77 9.53 -46.91
N SER A 215 12.81 9.65 -45.58
CA SER A 215 12.91 8.53 -44.66
C SER A 215 11.65 7.65 -44.73
N ARG A 216 11.83 6.36 -44.40
CA ARG A 216 10.74 5.39 -44.35
C ARG A 216 9.80 5.76 -43.21
N LEU A 217 8.53 5.93 -43.56
CA LEU A 217 7.44 6.12 -42.62
C LEU A 217 6.89 4.75 -42.22
N ARG A 218 6.92 4.44 -40.92
CA ARG A 218 6.44 3.18 -40.35
C ARG A 218 5.29 3.43 -39.39
N ILE A 219 4.37 2.49 -39.33
CA ILE A 219 3.36 2.45 -38.26
C ILE A 219 3.97 1.79 -37.03
N ASP A 220 3.63 2.30 -35.84
CA ASP A 220 4.00 1.63 -34.60
C ASP A 220 3.21 0.32 -34.45
N GLU A 221 3.88 -0.77 -34.06
CA GLU A 221 3.32 -2.12 -34.00
C GLU A 221 2.03 -2.18 -33.16
N ARG A 222 2.04 -1.49 -32.01
CA ARG A 222 0.91 -1.45 -31.09
C ARG A 222 -0.31 -0.77 -31.71
N ILE A 223 -0.11 0.21 -32.59
CA ILE A 223 -1.18 0.89 -33.34
C ILE A 223 -1.68 0.04 -34.50
N LEU A 224 -0.78 -0.67 -35.19
CA LEU A 224 -1.17 -1.60 -36.26
C LEU A 224 -2.13 -2.69 -35.72
N HIS A 225 -1.78 -3.31 -34.60
CA HIS A 225 -2.63 -4.32 -33.97
C HIS A 225 -3.94 -3.74 -33.40
N PHE A 226 -3.93 -2.49 -32.91
CA PHE A 226 -5.16 -1.79 -32.54
C PHE A 226 -6.11 -1.66 -33.74
N LEU A 227 -5.59 -1.20 -34.89
CA LEU A 227 -6.38 -1.07 -36.11
C LEU A 227 -6.93 -2.43 -36.57
N ALA A 228 -6.15 -3.49 -36.41
CA ALA A 228 -6.54 -4.87 -36.74
C ALA A 228 -7.53 -5.50 -35.74
N GLY A 229 -7.96 -4.77 -34.69
CA GLY A 229 -8.94 -5.26 -33.72
C GLY A 229 -8.36 -6.13 -32.60
N SER A 230 -7.04 -6.10 -32.37
CA SER A 230 -6.36 -6.82 -31.29
C SER A 230 -5.73 -5.84 -30.28
N PRO A 231 -6.52 -5.31 -29.31
CA PRO A 231 -5.99 -4.40 -28.29
C PRO A 231 -5.24 -5.16 -27.18
N TYR A 232 -4.05 -4.69 -26.84
CA TYR A 232 -3.24 -5.16 -25.71
C TYR A 232 -2.44 -3.99 -25.11
N LEU A 233 -1.80 -4.16 -23.96
CA LEU A 233 -0.93 -3.11 -23.40
C LEU A 233 0.38 -3.04 -24.20
N ASP A 234 0.89 -1.84 -24.52
CA ASP A 234 2.19 -1.72 -25.20
C ASP A 234 3.30 -2.49 -24.45
N ALA A 235 4.06 -3.28 -25.21
CA ALA A 235 5.11 -4.15 -24.66
C ALA A 235 6.22 -3.40 -23.92
N ARG A 236 6.45 -2.12 -24.25
CA ARG A 236 7.43 -1.24 -23.57
C ARG A 236 6.97 -0.85 -22.15
N LEU A 237 5.69 -1.04 -21.83
CA LEU A 237 5.14 -0.85 -20.48
C LEU A 237 5.08 -2.18 -19.69
N HIS A 238 5.36 -3.31 -20.35
CA HIS A 238 5.46 -4.60 -19.65
C HIS A 238 6.63 -4.56 -18.67
N GLY A 239 6.39 -5.04 -17.45
CA GLY A 239 7.36 -4.99 -16.35
C GLY A 239 7.29 -3.72 -15.50
N LEU A 240 6.79 -2.60 -16.04
CA LEU A 240 6.53 -1.37 -15.28
C LEU A 240 5.10 -1.31 -14.74
N LEU A 241 4.14 -1.87 -15.49
CA LEU A 241 2.73 -1.84 -15.15
C LEU A 241 2.19 -3.23 -14.84
N ARG A 242 1.43 -3.33 -13.75
CA ARG A 242 0.63 -4.51 -13.41
C ARG A 242 -0.86 -4.17 -13.47
N ARG A 243 -1.69 -5.05 -14.05
CA ARG A 243 -3.14 -4.87 -14.01
C ARG A 243 -3.67 -5.21 -12.62
N ALA A 244 -4.41 -4.31 -11.99
CA ALA A 244 -5.04 -4.60 -10.71
C ALA A 244 -6.28 -5.48 -10.92
N GLN A 245 -6.45 -6.47 -10.04
CA GLN A 245 -7.69 -7.23 -9.97
C GLN A 245 -8.75 -6.40 -9.23
N THR A 246 -9.98 -6.42 -9.74
CA THR A 246 -11.09 -5.75 -9.05
C THR A 246 -11.75 -6.72 -8.08
N PRO A 247 -11.91 -6.37 -6.81
CA PRO A 247 -12.61 -7.23 -5.86
C PRO A 247 -14.08 -7.40 -6.27
N GLN A 248 -14.64 -8.59 -6.03
CA GLN A 248 -16.04 -8.88 -6.30
C GLN A 248 -16.95 -8.08 -5.36
N THR A 249 -16.66 -8.11 -4.07
CA THR A 249 -17.38 -7.40 -3.03
C THR A 249 -16.47 -6.38 -2.34
N LEU A 250 -17.05 -5.24 -1.98
CA LEU A 250 -16.36 -4.18 -1.28
C LEU A 250 -17.29 -3.66 -0.17
N PRO A 251 -16.80 -3.45 1.07
CA PRO A 251 -17.59 -2.83 2.14
C PRO A 251 -18.20 -1.50 1.71
N ALA A 252 -19.37 -1.14 2.25
CA ALA A 252 -20.11 0.05 1.85
C ALA A 252 -19.31 1.35 2.06
N SER A 253 -18.53 1.43 3.13
CA SER A 253 -17.62 2.56 3.42
C SER A 253 -16.52 2.69 2.37
N TYR A 254 -15.90 1.57 1.98
CA TYR A 254 -14.92 1.55 0.88
C TYR A 254 -15.58 1.83 -0.47
N GLY A 255 -16.82 1.35 -0.68
CA GLY A 255 -17.63 1.67 -1.84
C GLY A 255 -17.87 3.17 -1.98
N ARG A 256 -18.21 3.86 -0.90
CA ARG A 256 -18.36 5.33 -0.90
C ARG A 256 -17.03 6.04 -1.20
N ALA A 257 -15.90 5.51 -0.72
CA ALA A 257 -14.59 6.04 -1.08
C ALA A 257 -14.29 5.84 -2.58
N ALA A 258 -14.64 4.69 -3.15
CA ALA A 258 -14.50 4.40 -4.58
C ALA A 258 -15.39 5.32 -5.43
N ASP A 259 -16.62 5.65 -4.98
CA ASP A 259 -17.49 6.61 -5.67
C ASP A 259 -16.87 8.01 -5.73
N ARG A 260 -16.21 8.44 -4.64
CA ARG A 260 -15.47 9.71 -4.62
C ARG A 260 -14.27 9.70 -5.57
N VAL A 261 -13.51 8.61 -5.61
CA VAL A 261 -12.42 8.46 -6.60
C VAL A 261 -12.97 8.55 -8.03
N ALA A 262 -14.06 7.83 -8.32
CA ALA A 262 -14.72 7.87 -9.63
C ALA A 262 -15.26 9.26 -9.98
N ALA A 263 -15.84 9.98 -9.02
CA ALA A 263 -16.30 11.35 -9.21
C ALA A 263 -15.14 12.31 -9.54
N GLY A 264 -13.99 12.14 -8.86
CA GLY A 264 -12.77 12.91 -9.13
C GLY A 264 -12.21 12.73 -10.55
N TRP A 265 -12.52 11.63 -11.23
CA TRP A 265 -12.17 11.43 -12.64
C TRP A 265 -13.24 11.96 -13.62
N ASN A 266 -14.49 12.10 -13.19
CA ASN A 266 -15.59 12.54 -14.05
C ASN A 266 -15.85 14.05 -13.99
N GLU A 267 -15.48 14.73 -12.90
CA GLU A 267 -15.57 16.19 -12.78
C GLU A 267 -14.51 16.88 -13.65
N SER A 268 -14.75 16.93 -14.97
CA SER A 268 -13.99 17.76 -15.90
C SER A 268 -14.23 19.23 -15.60
N ARG A 269 -13.42 19.80 -14.70
CA ARG A 269 -13.26 21.24 -14.58
C ARG A 269 -12.02 21.65 -15.37
N PRO A 270 -12.08 22.72 -16.17
CA PRO A 270 -10.90 23.22 -16.92
C PRO A 270 -9.66 23.47 -16.05
N GLU A 271 -9.86 23.64 -14.73
CA GLU A 271 -8.84 23.96 -13.74
C GLU A 271 -8.51 22.80 -12.78
N ALA A 272 -9.19 21.64 -12.87
CA ALA A 272 -8.96 20.51 -11.97
C ALA A 272 -8.38 19.31 -12.74
N PRO A 273 -7.18 18.82 -12.37
CA PRO A 273 -6.60 17.63 -13.00
C PRO A 273 -7.44 16.39 -12.68
N LEU A 274 -7.44 15.40 -13.59
CA LEU A 274 -8.07 14.07 -13.42
C LEU A 274 -7.29 13.19 -12.42
N ARG A 275 -7.02 13.76 -11.25
CA ARG A 275 -6.10 13.24 -10.24
C ARG A 275 -6.85 13.10 -8.92
N VAL A 276 -6.68 11.96 -8.28
CA VAL A 276 -7.16 11.71 -6.93
C VAL A 276 -6.00 11.26 -6.05
N GLU A 277 -5.90 11.80 -4.84
CA GLU A 277 -4.96 11.34 -3.82
C GLU A 277 -5.71 10.44 -2.84
N LEU A 278 -5.34 9.16 -2.78
CA LEU A 278 -5.93 8.16 -1.88
C LEU A 278 -4.98 7.88 -0.73
N VAL A 279 -5.40 8.25 0.48
CA VAL A 279 -4.53 8.33 1.66
C VAL A 279 -5.00 7.44 2.81
N GLY A 280 -4.06 6.82 3.52
CA GLY A 280 -4.33 5.99 4.69
C GLY A 280 -4.65 4.53 4.34
N GLY A 281 -4.94 3.71 5.36
CA GLY A 281 -5.11 2.26 5.21
C GLY A 281 -3.82 1.57 4.73
N ASP A 282 -3.93 0.29 4.39
CA ASP A 282 -2.86 -0.45 3.73
C ASP A 282 -2.93 -0.32 2.19
N LEU A 283 -1.86 -0.76 1.51
CA LEU A 283 -1.72 -0.65 0.06
C LEU A 283 -2.78 -1.45 -0.71
N THR A 284 -3.10 -2.66 -0.26
CA THR A 284 -4.08 -3.54 -0.89
C THR A 284 -5.47 -2.91 -0.83
N THR A 285 -5.86 -2.37 0.33
CA THR A 285 -7.13 -1.66 0.50
C THR A 285 -7.24 -0.44 -0.42
N ARG A 286 -6.16 0.35 -0.55
CA ARG A 286 -6.13 1.48 -1.50
C ARG A 286 -6.28 1.00 -2.95
N THR A 287 -5.63 -0.10 -3.30
CA THR A 287 -5.72 -0.71 -4.64
C THR A 287 -7.14 -1.20 -4.92
N ASP A 288 -7.79 -1.89 -3.98
CA ASP A 288 -9.16 -2.40 -4.09
C ASP A 288 -10.19 -1.28 -4.31
N ILE A 289 -10.04 -0.17 -3.58
CA ILE A 289 -10.87 1.04 -3.72
C ILE A 289 -10.67 1.65 -5.11
N ALA A 290 -9.43 1.85 -5.55
CA ALA A 290 -9.12 2.42 -6.85
C ALA A 290 -9.59 1.51 -8.00
N ALA A 291 -9.45 0.19 -7.87
CA ALA A 291 -9.86 -0.79 -8.88
C ALA A 291 -11.39 -0.81 -9.02
N THR A 292 -12.10 -0.70 -7.89
CA THR A 292 -13.56 -0.60 -7.89
C THR A 292 -14.03 0.70 -8.52
N ALA A 293 -13.35 1.82 -8.26
CA ALA A 293 -13.62 3.10 -8.90
C ALA A 293 -13.44 3.00 -10.43
N ALA A 294 -12.34 2.39 -10.89
CA ALA A 294 -12.05 2.16 -12.29
C ALA A 294 -13.15 1.33 -12.96
N ARG A 295 -13.56 0.22 -12.35
CA ARG A 295 -14.68 -0.60 -12.86
C ARG A 295 -15.97 0.21 -13.00
N ARG A 296 -16.30 1.08 -12.04
CA ARG A 296 -17.52 1.92 -12.06
C ARG A 296 -17.50 2.97 -13.17
N THR A 297 -16.32 3.42 -13.59
CA THR A 297 -16.15 4.36 -14.72
C THR A 297 -15.88 3.65 -16.04
N GLY A 298 -15.95 2.31 -16.09
CA GLY A 298 -15.66 1.54 -17.30
C GLY A 298 -14.17 1.51 -17.68
N LEU A 299 -13.29 1.82 -16.73
CA LEU A 299 -11.84 1.83 -16.92
C LEU A 299 -11.18 0.56 -16.38
N ALA A 300 -10.09 0.13 -17.01
CA ALA A 300 -9.15 -0.82 -16.42
C ALA A 300 -8.15 -0.10 -15.51
N LEU A 301 -7.80 -0.67 -14.35
CA LEU A 301 -6.77 -0.11 -13.49
C LEU A 301 -5.42 -0.80 -13.70
N TYR A 302 -4.40 0.00 -14.00
CA TYR A 302 -3.00 -0.42 -13.99
C TYR A 302 -2.28 0.24 -12.83
N VAL A 303 -1.30 -0.46 -12.28
CA VAL A 303 -0.53 -0.02 -11.12
C VAL A 303 0.93 0.09 -11.50
N MET A 304 1.57 1.17 -11.05
CA MET A 304 2.99 1.47 -11.21
C MET A 304 3.55 1.91 -9.86
N THR A 305 4.80 1.59 -9.57
CA THR A 305 5.47 2.11 -8.37
C THR A 305 6.13 3.46 -8.67
N SER A 306 6.37 4.25 -7.63
CA SER A 306 7.12 5.51 -7.78
C SER A 306 8.55 5.29 -8.24
N ASP A 307 9.12 4.11 -8.01
CA ASP A 307 10.51 3.78 -8.37
C ASP A 307 10.66 3.50 -9.86
N ASP A 308 9.58 3.09 -10.52
CA ASP A 308 9.51 2.89 -11.97
C ASP A 308 9.43 4.22 -12.75
N VAL A 309 9.28 5.37 -12.07
CA VAL A 309 9.25 6.69 -12.71
C VAL A 309 10.69 7.17 -12.97
N PRO A 310 11.11 7.41 -14.23
CA PRO A 310 12.47 7.84 -14.53
C PRO A 310 12.80 9.21 -13.93
N THR A 311 14.01 9.33 -13.36
CA THR A 311 14.56 10.62 -12.91
C THR A 311 14.93 11.51 -14.08
N ASP A 312 15.46 10.93 -15.17
CA ASP A 312 15.72 11.64 -16.42
C ASP A 312 14.43 12.24 -17.01
N ALA A 313 14.50 13.52 -17.37
CA ALA A 313 13.33 14.27 -17.81
C ALA A 313 12.81 13.79 -19.18
N ALA A 314 13.68 13.38 -20.09
CA ALA A 314 13.28 12.94 -21.42
C ALA A 314 12.69 11.51 -21.39
N GLU A 315 13.24 10.62 -20.56
CA GLU A 315 12.66 9.30 -20.30
C GLU A 315 11.30 9.39 -19.63
N ARG A 316 11.16 10.21 -18.58
CA ARG A 316 9.88 10.42 -17.90
C ARG A 316 8.80 10.97 -18.83
N ASP A 317 9.15 11.92 -19.68
CA ASP A 317 8.25 12.51 -20.67
C ASP A 317 7.86 11.51 -21.78
N ARG A 318 8.77 10.60 -22.17
CA ARG A 318 8.45 9.47 -23.04
C ARG A 318 7.49 8.48 -22.38
N LEU A 319 7.74 8.11 -21.12
CA LEU A 319 6.86 7.22 -20.35
C LEU A 319 5.46 7.83 -20.18
N ALA A 320 5.38 9.11 -19.79
CA ALA A 320 4.11 9.80 -19.59
C ALA A 320 3.27 9.83 -20.88
N ARG A 321 3.88 10.14 -22.03
CA ARG A 321 3.17 10.12 -23.32
C ARG A 321 2.74 8.72 -23.73
N LEU A 322 3.60 7.72 -23.54
CA LEU A 322 3.27 6.34 -23.87
C LEU A 322 2.11 5.84 -23.03
N TRP A 323 2.13 6.08 -21.72
CA TRP A 323 1.03 5.74 -20.83
C TRP A 323 -0.26 6.48 -21.21
N GLN A 324 -0.21 7.79 -21.47
CA GLN A 324 -1.39 8.56 -21.87
C GLN A 324 -2.03 8.00 -23.16
N ARG A 325 -1.21 7.60 -24.14
CA ARG A 325 -1.69 6.95 -25.35
C ARG A 325 -2.42 5.65 -25.03
N GLU A 326 -1.80 4.78 -24.24
CA GLU A 326 -2.42 3.50 -23.85
C GLU A 326 -3.68 3.67 -23.01
N ALA A 327 -3.71 4.64 -22.09
CA ALA A 327 -4.87 4.93 -21.27
C ALA A 327 -6.09 5.39 -22.10
N VAL A 328 -5.84 6.10 -23.20
CA VAL A 328 -6.90 6.51 -24.14
C VAL A 328 -7.35 5.35 -25.04
N LEU A 329 -6.43 4.48 -25.45
CA LEU A 329 -6.72 3.34 -26.34
C LEU A 329 -7.33 2.13 -25.62
N LEU A 330 -7.01 1.91 -24.34
CA LEU A 330 -7.47 0.78 -23.51
C LEU A 330 -8.45 1.19 -22.40
N PRO A 331 -9.15 2.33 -22.55
CA PRO A 331 -9.82 3.06 -21.47
C PRO A 331 -9.30 2.71 -20.07
N ALA A 332 -8.17 3.28 -19.68
CA ALA A 332 -7.48 2.87 -18.46
C ALA A 332 -7.18 4.04 -17.49
N ALA A 333 -7.09 3.70 -16.21
CA ALA A 333 -6.63 4.56 -15.14
C ALA A 333 -5.30 4.03 -14.57
N LEU A 334 -4.48 4.93 -14.03
CA LEU A 334 -3.23 4.59 -13.36
C LEU A 334 -3.37 4.74 -11.85
N LEU A 335 -2.91 3.74 -11.11
CA LEU A 335 -2.59 3.83 -9.69
C LEU A 335 -1.08 3.96 -9.55
N LEU A 336 -0.62 5.10 -9.02
CA LEU A 336 0.79 5.30 -8.69
C LEU A 336 1.00 5.07 -7.19
N GLU A 337 1.74 4.03 -6.85
CA GLU A 337 2.09 3.67 -5.48
C GLU A 337 3.32 4.46 -5.04
N VAL A 338 3.15 5.36 -4.07
CA VAL A 338 4.22 6.23 -3.58
C VAL A 338 4.79 5.65 -2.29
N GLY A 339 6.06 5.24 -2.36
CA GLY A 339 6.84 4.72 -1.24
C GLY A 339 7.67 5.77 -0.51
N GLU A 340 8.66 5.31 0.26
CA GLU A 340 9.73 6.17 0.78
C GLU A 340 10.73 6.47 -0.33
N MET A 341 11.00 7.74 -0.58
CA MET A 341 11.76 8.19 -1.75
C MET A 341 12.77 9.25 -1.35
N ASP A 342 13.89 9.31 -2.07
CA ASP A 342 14.83 10.42 -1.95
C ASP A 342 14.27 11.71 -2.60
N ARG A 343 15.04 12.81 -2.49
CA ARG A 343 14.61 14.10 -3.03
C ARG A 343 14.51 14.13 -4.55
N GLU A 344 15.39 13.40 -5.25
CA GLU A 344 15.43 13.38 -6.70
C GLU A 344 14.24 12.61 -7.27
N GLN A 345 14.01 11.41 -6.74
CA GLN A 345 12.88 10.56 -7.09
C GLN A 345 11.54 11.24 -6.74
N THR A 346 11.47 11.96 -5.61
CA THR A 346 10.29 12.77 -5.24
C THR A 346 9.97 13.82 -6.31
N ALA A 347 10.99 14.57 -6.76
CA ALA A 347 10.80 15.60 -7.79
C ALA A 347 10.40 15.00 -9.14
N ALA A 348 10.99 13.87 -9.53
CA ALA A 348 10.64 13.15 -10.75
C ALA A 348 9.19 12.65 -10.73
N THR A 349 8.77 12.04 -9.62
CA THR A 349 7.40 11.55 -9.42
C THR A 349 6.37 12.69 -9.42
N ASP A 350 6.66 13.81 -8.75
CA ASP A 350 5.78 14.98 -8.80
C ASP A 350 5.64 15.53 -10.22
N ALA A 351 6.74 15.62 -10.97
CA ALA A 351 6.71 16.05 -12.36
C ALA A 351 5.89 15.10 -13.25
N PHE A 352 5.96 13.77 -13.01
CA PHE A 352 5.14 12.79 -13.73
C PHE A 352 3.65 12.95 -13.42
N ILE A 353 3.31 13.10 -12.14
CA ILE A 353 1.93 13.28 -11.67
C ILE A 353 1.32 14.56 -12.24
N ASP A 354 2.08 15.65 -12.28
CA ASP A 354 1.60 16.94 -12.79
C ASP A 354 1.41 16.94 -14.31
N ALA A 355 2.15 16.09 -15.02
CA ALA A 355 2.01 15.93 -16.47
C ALA A 355 0.83 15.02 -16.86
N ALA A 356 0.19 14.33 -15.90
CA ALA A 356 -0.86 13.37 -16.17
C ALA A 356 -2.14 14.06 -16.69
N ALA A 357 -2.51 13.73 -17.93
CA ALA A 357 -3.73 14.19 -18.59
C ALA A 357 -4.83 13.11 -18.66
N VAL A 358 -4.64 11.99 -17.95
CA VAL A 358 -5.54 10.82 -17.91
C VAL A 358 -5.85 10.46 -16.46
N PRO A 359 -6.93 9.72 -16.17
CA PRO A 359 -7.30 9.31 -14.82
C PRO A 359 -6.13 8.71 -14.03
N LEU A 360 -5.75 9.38 -12.94
CA LEU A 360 -4.64 9.02 -12.08
C LEU A 360 -5.09 8.99 -10.62
N VAL A 361 -4.75 7.93 -9.89
CA VAL A 361 -4.83 7.85 -8.43
C VAL A 361 -3.42 7.77 -7.89
N VAL A 362 -3.08 8.66 -6.96
CA VAL A 362 -1.83 8.62 -6.21
C VAL A 362 -2.11 7.97 -4.86
N SER A 363 -1.51 6.82 -4.61
CA SER A 363 -1.67 6.01 -3.40
C SER A 363 -0.51 6.29 -2.44
N SER A 364 -0.80 6.82 -1.25
CA SER A 364 0.22 7.08 -0.24
C SER A 364 -0.30 6.81 1.18
N PRO A 365 0.56 6.41 2.13
CA PRO A 365 0.15 6.21 3.52
C PRO A 365 -0.23 7.53 4.19
N ASP A 366 0.61 8.56 4.02
CA ASP A 366 0.39 9.90 4.54
C ASP A 366 0.03 10.89 3.42
N PRO A 367 -0.68 11.99 3.74
CA PRO A 367 -0.96 13.03 2.76
C PRO A 367 0.32 13.72 2.31
N ARG A 368 0.50 13.86 1.00
CA ARG A 368 1.72 14.44 0.43
C ARG A 368 1.71 15.97 0.53
N PRO A 369 2.79 16.60 1.01
CA PRO A 369 2.91 18.05 1.06
C PRO A 369 3.25 18.59 -0.34
N THR A 370 2.24 18.89 -1.14
CA THR A 370 2.43 19.50 -2.47
C THR A 370 2.03 20.98 -2.47
N GLY A 371 2.78 21.80 -3.21
CA GLY A 371 2.52 23.24 -3.43
C GLY A 371 1.69 23.55 -4.69
N ARG A 372 1.15 22.52 -5.35
CA ARG A 372 0.39 22.60 -6.61
C ARG A 372 -1.09 22.24 -6.40
N PRO A 373 -2.00 22.55 -7.35
CA PRO A 373 -3.43 22.24 -7.21
C PRO A 373 -3.63 20.77 -6.86
N ARG A 374 -4.23 20.54 -5.70
CA ARG A 374 -4.58 19.19 -5.27
C ARG A 374 -5.85 18.81 -6.01
N GLY A 375 -5.81 17.70 -6.75
CA GLY A 375 -7.05 17.03 -7.14
C GLY A 375 -7.83 16.58 -5.90
N GLU A 376 -8.86 15.75 -6.06
CA GLU A 376 -9.64 15.31 -4.91
C GLU A 376 -8.77 14.47 -3.96
N ARG A 377 -8.88 14.74 -2.64
CA ARG A 377 -8.29 13.86 -1.62
C ARG A 377 -9.36 12.98 -1.01
N VAL A 378 -9.12 11.67 -1.05
CA VAL A 378 -9.96 10.65 -0.45
C VAL A 378 -9.15 9.94 0.63
N THR A 379 -9.65 9.95 1.85
CA THR A 379 -9.06 9.17 2.95
C THR A 379 -9.76 7.82 3.01
N VAL A 380 -9.00 6.74 3.14
CA VAL A 380 -9.55 5.39 3.37
C VAL A 380 -10.32 5.42 4.70
N PRO A 381 -11.64 5.16 4.70
CA PRO A 381 -12.41 5.21 5.93
C PRO A 381 -12.10 4.00 6.82
N GLY A 382 -12.29 4.13 8.14
CA GLY A 382 -12.35 2.95 9.01
C GLY A 382 -13.62 2.15 8.72
N LEU A 383 -13.57 0.84 8.94
CA LEU A 383 -14.76 -0.02 8.87
C LEU A 383 -15.49 0.01 10.21
N ASP A 384 -16.82 0.09 10.16
CA ASP A 384 -17.61 -0.05 11.39
C ASP A 384 -17.74 -1.51 11.80
N ASP A 385 -18.20 -1.74 13.04
CA ASP A 385 -18.33 -3.08 13.61
C ASP A 385 -19.36 -3.94 12.84
N THR A 386 -20.32 -3.33 12.12
CA THR A 386 -21.31 -4.06 11.30
C THR A 386 -20.67 -4.55 10.00
N GLU A 387 -19.91 -3.69 9.33
CA GLU A 387 -19.15 -4.03 8.13
C GLU A 387 -18.08 -5.08 8.43
N GLN A 388 -17.35 -4.92 9.54
CA GLN A 388 -16.41 -5.93 10.03
C GLN A 388 -17.11 -7.27 10.26
N LEU A 389 -18.23 -7.30 10.99
CA LEU A 389 -18.94 -8.55 11.24
C LEU A 389 -19.41 -9.24 9.95
N ALA A 390 -19.83 -8.48 8.94
CA ALA A 390 -20.19 -9.02 7.64
C ALA A 390 -18.99 -9.64 6.92
N LEU A 391 -17.81 -8.98 6.94
CA LEU A 391 -16.58 -9.50 6.35
C LEU A 391 -16.10 -10.79 7.03
N TRP A 392 -16.10 -10.82 8.36
CA TRP A 392 -15.75 -12.02 9.13
C TRP A 392 -16.76 -13.15 8.88
N ALA A 393 -18.06 -12.85 8.80
CA ALA A 393 -19.07 -13.86 8.52
C ALA A 393 -18.95 -14.44 7.10
N ASP A 394 -18.63 -13.61 6.11
CA ASP A 394 -18.41 -14.03 4.72
C ASP A 394 -17.16 -14.91 4.59
N ALA A 395 -16.03 -14.46 5.15
CA ALA A 395 -14.77 -15.20 5.07
C ALA A 395 -14.80 -16.54 5.83
N PHE A 396 -15.55 -16.63 6.94
CA PHE A 396 -15.65 -17.84 7.76
C PHE A 396 -16.90 -18.67 7.45
N ALA A 397 -17.63 -18.37 6.37
CA ALA A 397 -18.88 -19.05 6.02
C ALA A 397 -18.71 -20.58 5.86
N ASP A 398 -17.56 -21.01 5.34
CA ASP A 398 -17.24 -22.42 5.09
C ASP A 398 -16.57 -23.12 6.28
N ILE A 399 -16.31 -22.41 7.39
CA ILE A 399 -15.66 -22.99 8.58
C ILE A 399 -16.72 -23.52 9.56
N PRO A 400 -16.75 -24.84 9.82
CA PRO A 400 -17.74 -25.43 10.72
C PRO A 400 -17.54 -24.97 12.18
N ARG A 401 -18.65 -24.99 12.95
CA ARG A 401 -18.69 -24.73 14.41
C ARG A 401 -18.41 -23.29 14.87
N ILE A 402 -18.09 -22.34 13.98
CA ILE A 402 -17.95 -20.92 14.36
C ILE A 402 -19.34 -20.24 14.38
N GLN A 403 -19.74 -19.78 15.55
CA GLN A 403 -21.00 -19.07 15.75
C GLN A 403 -20.83 -17.55 15.60
N LYS A 404 -21.92 -16.84 15.33
CA LYS A 404 -21.93 -15.37 15.23
C LYS A 404 -21.46 -14.67 16.51
N SER A 405 -21.66 -15.28 17.69
CA SER A 405 -21.13 -14.79 18.97
C SER A 405 -19.60 -14.78 19.00
N HIS A 406 -18.95 -15.83 18.46
CA HIS A 406 -17.49 -15.93 18.38
C HIS A 406 -16.93 -14.85 17.45
N LEU A 407 -17.57 -14.63 16.29
CA LEU A 407 -17.19 -13.56 15.36
C LEU A 407 -17.31 -12.16 15.98
N ARG A 408 -18.32 -11.90 16.83
CA ARG A 408 -18.41 -10.63 17.56
C ARG A 408 -17.24 -10.40 18.50
N SER A 409 -16.74 -11.45 19.15
CA SER A 409 -15.53 -11.36 19.97
C SER A 409 -14.31 -10.95 19.14
N LEU A 410 -14.15 -11.54 17.94
CA LEU A 410 -13.10 -11.18 17.00
C LEU A 410 -13.22 -9.72 16.53
N VAL A 411 -14.40 -9.27 16.10
CA VAL A 411 -14.63 -7.87 15.67
C VAL A 411 -14.39 -6.87 16.81
N ALA A 412 -14.71 -7.25 18.05
CA ALA A 412 -14.43 -6.40 19.19
C ALA A 412 -12.92 -6.22 19.42
N GLN A 413 -12.09 -7.22 19.08
CA GLN A 413 -10.64 -7.21 19.30
C GLN A 413 -9.80 -6.79 18.11
N PHE A 414 -10.23 -7.17 16.91
CA PHE A 414 -9.47 -7.06 15.68
C PHE A 414 -10.21 -6.17 14.70
N GLN A 415 -9.49 -5.21 14.13
CA GLN A 415 -9.97 -4.31 13.09
C GLN A 415 -9.09 -4.54 11.86
N LEU A 416 -9.40 -5.61 11.14
CA LEU A 416 -8.57 -6.09 10.04
C LEU A 416 -9.13 -5.67 8.68
N PRO A 417 -8.27 -5.35 7.70
CA PRO A 417 -8.70 -5.17 6.32
C PRO A 417 -9.31 -6.44 5.71
N PRO A 418 -10.19 -6.35 4.70
CA PRO A 418 -10.86 -7.50 4.09
C PRO A 418 -9.92 -8.61 3.60
N HIS A 419 -8.79 -8.24 2.97
CA HIS A 419 -7.83 -9.21 2.46
C HIS A 419 -7.12 -9.97 3.59
N VAL A 420 -6.90 -9.32 4.74
CA VAL A 420 -6.31 -9.94 5.94
C VAL A 420 -7.30 -10.91 6.58
N ILE A 421 -8.58 -10.55 6.67
CA ILE A 421 -9.63 -11.45 7.18
C ILE A 421 -9.73 -12.71 6.31
N ARG A 422 -9.68 -12.56 4.98
CA ARG A 422 -9.66 -13.70 4.05
C ARG A 422 -8.41 -14.57 4.22
N SER A 423 -7.24 -13.95 4.42
CA SER A 423 -6.00 -14.67 4.73
C SER A 423 -6.11 -15.48 6.02
N ALA A 424 -6.64 -14.85 7.09
CA ALA A 424 -6.88 -15.51 8.38
C ALA A 424 -7.83 -16.71 8.24
N ALA A 425 -8.96 -16.55 7.53
CA ALA A 425 -9.89 -17.64 7.28
C ALA A 425 -9.26 -18.79 6.48
N ALA A 426 -8.49 -18.47 5.44
CA ALA A 426 -7.77 -19.45 4.65
C ALA A 426 -6.69 -20.19 5.48
N ALA A 427 -6.05 -19.52 6.43
CA ALA A 427 -5.12 -20.15 7.37
C ALA A 427 -5.85 -21.12 8.30
N VAL A 428 -6.96 -20.70 8.90
CA VAL A 428 -7.78 -21.59 9.75
C VAL A 428 -8.24 -22.82 8.97
N LEU A 429 -8.74 -22.66 7.74
CA LEU A 429 -9.16 -23.78 6.90
C LEU A 429 -8.05 -24.80 6.64
N ARG A 430 -6.79 -24.35 6.51
CA ARG A 430 -5.64 -25.26 6.32
C ARG A 430 -5.26 -26.00 7.60
N ASP A 431 -5.44 -25.37 8.76
CA ASP A 431 -5.04 -25.91 10.05
C ASP A 431 -6.16 -26.68 10.77
N LEU A 432 -7.36 -26.73 10.19
CA LEU A 432 -8.45 -27.55 10.70
C LEU A 432 -8.08 -29.04 10.58
N PRO A 433 -8.25 -29.84 11.64
CA PRO A 433 -8.04 -31.28 11.57
C PRO A 433 -9.05 -31.91 10.61
N ASP A 434 -8.61 -32.89 9.81
CA ASP A 434 -9.50 -33.70 8.98
C ASP A 434 -10.52 -34.41 9.87
N ALA A 435 -11.78 -34.45 9.42
CA ALA A 435 -12.90 -35.02 10.16
C ALA A 435 -12.72 -36.51 10.55
N ASP A 436 -11.78 -37.20 9.90
CA ASP A 436 -11.46 -38.63 10.10
C ASP A 436 -10.24 -38.87 11.01
N THR A 437 -9.65 -37.81 11.59
CA THR A 437 -8.49 -37.97 12.51
C THR A 437 -9.00 -38.26 13.92
N ASP A 438 -8.57 -39.39 14.50
CA ASP A 438 -8.95 -39.83 15.84
C ASP A 438 -8.80 -38.69 16.87
N ALA A 439 -9.83 -38.53 17.72
CA ALA A 439 -10.03 -37.43 18.67
C ALA A 439 -9.01 -37.36 19.84
N ASP A 440 -7.83 -37.98 19.69
CA ASP A 440 -6.81 -38.14 20.73
C ASP A 440 -5.56 -37.23 20.51
N THR A 441 -5.59 -36.37 19.48
CA THR A 441 -4.62 -35.27 19.31
C THR A 441 -5.18 -33.96 19.85
N ASP A 442 -4.32 -33.14 20.48
CA ASP A 442 -4.53 -31.75 20.97
C ASP A 442 -4.97 -30.76 19.85
N ALA A 443 -5.99 -31.12 19.07
CA ALA A 443 -6.50 -30.31 17.98
C ALA A 443 -7.26 -29.11 18.56
N LEU A 444 -6.77 -27.92 18.24
CA LEU A 444 -7.33 -26.66 18.74
C LEU A 444 -8.75 -26.45 18.20
N ASP A 445 -9.63 -25.92 19.05
CA ASP A 445 -10.99 -25.48 18.68
C ASP A 445 -10.90 -24.47 17.51
N PRO A 446 -11.72 -24.60 16.45
CA PRO A 446 -11.83 -23.61 15.37
C PRO A 446 -11.94 -22.16 15.84
N THR A 447 -12.57 -21.93 17.00
CA THR A 447 -12.68 -20.59 17.60
C THR A 447 -11.32 -20.06 18.08
N GLU A 448 -10.51 -20.93 18.68
CA GLU A 448 -9.15 -20.62 19.14
C GLU A 448 -8.20 -20.45 17.95
N LEU A 449 -8.34 -21.28 16.91
CA LEU A 449 -7.61 -21.11 15.65
C LEU A 449 -7.92 -19.77 14.98
N ALA A 450 -9.20 -19.35 14.96
CA ALA A 450 -9.60 -18.05 14.41
C ALA A 450 -9.02 -16.87 15.22
N TRP A 451 -9.01 -16.98 16.56
CA TRP A 451 -8.37 -15.98 17.42
C TRP A 451 -6.86 -15.90 17.16
N ARG A 452 -6.18 -17.05 17.07
CA ARG A 452 -4.75 -17.13 16.76
C ARG A 452 -4.41 -16.59 15.37
N ALA A 453 -5.19 -16.92 14.36
CA ALA A 453 -5.00 -16.37 13.02
C ALA A 453 -5.17 -14.84 13.01
N GLY A 454 -6.18 -14.32 13.73
CA GLY A 454 -6.36 -12.88 13.95
C GLY A 454 -5.16 -12.23 14.64
N LEU A 455 -4.60 -12.87 15.68
CA LEU A 455 -3.37 -12.42 16.35
C LEU A 455 -2.19 -12.39 15.35
N ILE A 456 -1.94 -13.49 14.66
CA ILE A 456 -0.81 -13.63 13.73
C ILE A 456 -0.85 -12.55 12.65
N GLU A 457 -2.01 -12.35 12.05
CA GLU A 457 -2.19 -11.35 11.00
C GLU A 457 -2.11 -9.91 11.51
N ALA A 458 -2.61 -9.66 12.72
CA ALA A 458 -2.53 -8.33 13.33
C ALA A 458 -1.10 -7.95 13.78
N ARG A 459 -0.22 -8.93 14.01
CA ARG A 459 1.21 -8.70 14.34
C ARG A 459 2.01 -8.05 13.22
N ILE A 460 1.62 -8.26 11.96
CA ILE A 460 2.43 -7.90 10.79
C ILE A 460 2.68 -6.38 10.77
N GLY A 461 3.93 -5.99 11.08
CA GLY A 461 4.40 -4.60 11.12
C GLY A 461 4.69 -4.02 12.52
N LEU A 462 4.26 -4.67 13.61
CA LEU A 462 4.57 -4.23 14.98
C LEU A 462 5.94 -4.70 15.47
N ASP A 463 6.40 -5.84 14.97
CA ASP A 463 7.67 -6.47 15.37
C ASP A 463 8.89 -5.58 15.08
N GLU A 464 8.81 -4.70 14.08
CA GLU A 464 9.87 -3.74 13.75
C GLU A 464 9.87 -2.50 14.66
N LEU A 465 8.77 -2.25 15.38
CA LEU A 465 8.52 -1.00 16.11
C LEU A 465 8.65 -1.15 17.64
N GLY A 466 8.78 -2.37 18.16
CA GLY A 466 8.90 -2.63 19.59
C GLY A 466 9.38 -4.03 19.91
N ARG A 467 9.70 -4.27 21.19
CA ARG A 467 10.12 -5.59 21.67
C ARG A 467 8.89 -6.41 22.03
N ARG A 468 8.65 -7.49 21.29
CA ARG A 468 7.63 -8.50 21.61
C ARG A 468 8.05 -9.37 22.79
N ILE A 469 7.12 -9.61 23.71
CA ILE A 469 7.22 -10.62 24.75
C ILE A 469 6.01 -11.54 24.59
N GLU A 470 6.28 -12.83 24.39
CA GLU A 470 5.26 -13.87 24.52
C GLU A 470 4.99 -14.06 26.02
N PRO A 471 3.76 -13.81 26.50
CA PRO A 471 3.49 -13.82 27.94
C PRO A 471 3.56 -15.23 28.54
N GLU A 472 4.53 -15.47 29.41
CA GLU A 472 4.67 -16.73 30.15
C GLU A 472 4.18 -16.59 31.60
N ALA A 473 4.32 -15.40 32.19
CA ALA A 473 3.95 -15.16 33.58
C ALA A 473 2.42 -15.22 33.84
N ALA A 474 2.01 -15.90 34.90
CA ALA A 474 0.63 -15.96 35.39
C ALA A 474 0.43 -15.14 36.67
N TRP A 475 -0.83 -15.03 37.14
CA TRP A 475 -1.14 -14.36 38.42
C TRP A 475 -0.37 -14.92 39.61
N ASP A 476 -0.04 -16.20 39.57
CA ASP A 476 0.74 -16.88 40.60
C ASP A 476 2.22 -16.51 40.58
N ASP A 477 2.71 -15.84 39.54
CA ASP A 477 4.09 -15.32 39.49
C ASP A 477 4.18 -13.89 40.03
N LEU A 478 3.04 -13.19 40.16
CA LEU A 478 2.97 -11.81 40.59
C LEU A 478 2.60 -11.70 42.08
N VAL A 479 3.49 -11.09 42.86
CA VAL A 479 3.26 -10.79 44.28
C VAL A 479 3.04 -9.30 44.44
N LEU A 480 1.81 -8.91 44.80
CA LEU A 480 1.42 -7.53 45.09
C LEU A 480 0.37 -7.53 46.21
N ALA A 481 0.30 -6.44 46.95
CA ALA A 481 -0.79 -6.20 47.90
C ALA A 481 -2.17 -6.30 47.24
N ASP A 482 -3.16 -6.74 48.02
CA ASP A 482 -4.52 -7.05 47.54
C ASP A 482 -5.22 -5.89 46.85
N HIS A 483 -4.88 -4.64 47.21
CA HIS A 483 -5.46 -3.47 46.58
C HIS A 483 -5.00 -3.33 45.12
N GLN A 484 -3.70 -3.40 44.87
CA GLN A 484 -3.09 -3.32 43.54
C GLN A 484 -3.58 -4.48 42.67
N SER A 485 -3.59 -5.70 43.21
CA SER A 485 -4.08 -6.90 42.52
C SER A 485 -5.55 -6.77 42.09
N ARG A 486 -6.40 -6.11 42.90
CA ARG A 486 -7.79 -5.83 42.52
C ARG A 486 -7.89 -4.85 41.37
N ILE A 487 -7.10 -3.76 41.37
CA ILE A 487 -7.13 -2.78 40.27
C ILE A 487 -6.67 -3.43 38.96
N LEU A 488 -5.63 -4.27 38.98
CA LEU A 488 -5.18 -5.00 37.78
C LEU A 488 -6.27 -5.92 37.23
N ARG A 489 -6.98 -6.65 38.10
CA ARG A 489 -8.13 -7.48 37.67
C ARG A 489 -9.28 -6.65 37.12
N GLU A 490 -9.52 -5.45 37.65
CA GLU A 490 -10.52 -4.52 37.12
C GLU A 490 -10.15 -4.03 35.71
N VAL A 491 -8.88 -3.72 35.47
CA VAL A 491 -8.35 -3.38 34.13
C VAL A 491 -8.61 -4.51 33.14
N VAL A 492 -8.27 -5.75 33.50
CA VAL A 492 -8.51 -6.95 32.67
C VAL A 492 -10.01 -7.14 32.41
N ALA A 493 -10.85 -6.99 33.42
CA ALA A 493 -12.30 -7.11 33.28
C ALA A 493 -12.87 -6.06 32.32
N HIS A 494 -12.38 -4.83 32.37
CA HIS A 494 -12.78 -3.76 31.44
C HIS A 494 -12.45 -4.10 29.98
N VAL A 495 -11.29 -4.69 29.72
CA VAL A 495 -10.91 -5.10 28.36
C VAL A 495 -11.77 -6.27 27.89
N ARG A 496 -11.96 -7.31 28.73
CA ARG A 496 -12.80 -8.48 28.40
C ARG A 496 -14.25 -8.13 28.11
N GLN A 497 -14.84 -7.25 28.93
CA GLN A 497 -16.27 -6.91 28.85
C GLN A 497 -16.57 -5.78 27.85
N ARG A 498 -15.57 -5.32 27.09
CA ARG A 498 -15.77 -4.18 26.18
C ARG A 498 -16.80 -4.46 25.10
N ALA A 499 -16.87 -5.68 24.56
CA ALA A 499 -17.83 -6.04 23.50
C ALA A 499 -19.26 -5.86 24.03
N THR A 500 -19.54 -6.43 25.20
CA THR A 500 -20.81 -6.31 25.91
C THR A 500 -21.17 -4.85 26.19
N VAL A 501 -20.27 -4.08 26.83
CA VAL A 501 -20.60 -2.72 27.28
C VAL A 501 -20.66 -1.73 26.11
N HIS A 502 -19.68 -1.76 25.20
CA HIS A 502 -19.59 -0.78 24.12
C HIS A 502 -20.57 -1.09 22.98
N GLN A 503 -20.72 -2.36 22.61
CA GLN A 503 -21.55 -2.77 21.47
C GLN A 503 -22.95 -3.18 21.92
N GLU A 504 -23.08 -4.20 22.78
CA GLU A 504 -24.40 -4.75 23.14
C GLU A 504 -25.24 -3.77 23.96
N TRP A 505 -24.62 -3.08 24.92
CA TRP A 505 -25.29 -2.05 25.72
C TRP A 505 -25.24 -0.66 25.07
N GLY A 506 -24.53 -0.52 23.95
CA GLY A 506 -24.53 0.70 23.12
C GLY A 506 -23.77 1.89 23.69
N PHE A 507 -22.91 1.71 24.70
CA PHE A 507 -22.16 2.83 25.29
C PHE A 507 -21.21 3.51 24.30
N ALA A 508 -20.76 2.81 23.25
CA ALA A 508 -19.90 3.41 22.22
C ALA A 508 -20.58 4.55 21.45
N ALA A 509 -21.88 4.48 21.21
CA ALA A 509 -22.60 5.53 20.50
C ALA A 509 -22.73 6.83 21.34
N THR A 510 -22.69 6.70 22.66
CA THR A 510 -22.79 7.83 23.61
C THR A 510 -21.41 8.41 23.92
N LEU A 511 -20.42 7.55 24.13
CA LEU A 511 -19.03 7.91 24.40
C LEU A 511 -18.29 8.16 23.08
N ARG A 512 -18.34 9.40 22.58
CA ARG A 512 -17.72 9.80 21.29
C ARG A 512 -16.18 9.60 21.23
N ARG A 513 -15.51 9.36 22.36
CA ARG A 513 -14.04 9.15 22.52
C ARG A 513 -13.76 8.31 23.77
N GLY A 514 -12.57 7.71 23.86
CA GLY A 514 -12.10 7.01 25.06
C GLY A 514 -12.59 5.56 25.18
N LEU A 515 -12.77 4.88 24.05
CA LEU A 515 -13.13 3.46 24.02
C LEU A 515 -11.95 2.54 24.40
N GLY A 516 -10.74 3.08 24.45
CA GLY A 516 -9.54 2.41 24.94
C GLY A 516 -9.47 2.29 26.46
N VAL A 517 -8.60 1.39 26.91
CA VAL A 517 -8.22 1.29 28.32
C VAL A 517 -6.81 1.83 28.48
N THR A 518 -6.68 2.93 29.23
CA THR A 518 -5.38 3.54 29.55
C THR A 518 -5.04 3.30 31.02
N ALA A 519 -3.82 2.80 31.27
CA ALA A 519 -3.32 2.57 32.62
C ALA A 519 -1.94 3.22 32.81
N LEU A 520 -1.67 3.68 34.03
CA LEU A 520 -0.36 4.17 34.46
C LEU A 520 0.16 3.30 35.61
N PHE A 521 1.33 2.71 35.41
CA PHE A 521 2.05 1.91 36.38
C PHE A 521 3.19 2.72 36.98
N ALA A 522 3.05 3.09 38.25
CA ALA A 522 3.97 3.97 38.93
C ALA A 522 4.71 3.24 40.06
N GLY A 523 6.03 3.23 40.06
CA GLY A 523 6.81 2.61 41.13
C GLY A 523 8.30 2.55 40.82
N GLY A 524 9.13 2.21 41.80
CA GLY A 524 10.58 2.10 41.61
C GLY A 524 10.99 1.05 40.56
N SER A 525 12.25 1.08 40.14
CA SER A 525 12.79 0.03 39.27
C SER A 525 12.71 -1.34 39.96
N GLY A 526 12.37 -2.39 39.21
CA GLY A 526 12.32 -3.76 39.71
C GLY A 526 11.13 -4.11 40.63
N THR A 527 10.09 -3.27 40.74
CA THR A 527 8.88 -3.55 41.55
C THR A 527 7.81 -4.37 40.83
N GLY A 528 8.08 -4.88 39.62
CA GLY A 528 7.17 -5.78 38.91
C GLY A 528 6.19 -5.13 37.93
N LYS A 529 6.41 -3.88 37.51
CA LYS A 529 5.56 -3.17 36.52
C LYS A 529 5.42 -3.94 35.20
N THR A 530 6.54 -4.35 34.60
CA THR A 530 6.58 -5.12 33.34
C THR A 530 5.99 -6.51 33.53
N LEU A 531 6.30 -7.17 34.66
CA LEU A 531 5.73 -8.48 35.00
C LEU A 531 4.20 -8.42 35.13
N ALA A 532 3.65 -7.36 35.73
CA ALA A 532 2.21 -7.18 35.81
C ALA A 532 1.56 -6.96 34.45
N ALA A 533 2.23 -6.24 33.53
CA ALA A 533 1.76 -6.10 32.15
C ALA A 533 1.76 -7.45 31.41
N GLU A 534 2.79 -8.27 31.61
CA GLU A 534 2.89 -9.62 31.04
C GLU A 534 1.77 -10.53 31.55
N VAL A 535 1.52 -10.55 32.86
CA VAL A 535 0.41 -11.33 33.45
C VAL A 535 -0.95 -10.94 32.88
N MET A 536 -1.18 -9.64 32.68
CA MET A 536 -2.42 -9.16 32.06
C MET A 536 -2.50 -9.55 30.58
N ALA A 537 -1.40 -9.50 29.84
CA ALA A 537 -1.36 -9.93 28.44
C ALA A 537 -1.70 -11.42 28.31
N LYS A 538 -1.12 -12.27 29.16
CA LYS A 538 -1.43 -13.71 29.24
C LYS A 538 -2.91 -13.96 29.53
N GLU A 539 -3.45 -13.29 30.55
CA GLU A 539 -4.86 -13.41 30.93
C GLU A 539 -5.81 -12.95 29.80
N LEU A 540 -5.41 -11.96 29.00
CA LEU A 540 -6.20 -11.46 27.88
C LEU A 540 -6.00 -12.24 26.58
N GLY A 541 -5.03 -13.17 26.52
CA GLY A 541 -4.67 -13.88 25.29
C GLY A 541 -4.14 -12.92 24.20
N LEU A 542 -3.38 -11.90 24.59
CA LEU A 542 -2.79 -10.89 23.71
C LEU A 542 -1.26 -10.92 23.81
N ASP A 543 -0.58 -10.49 22.76
CA ASP A 543 0.86 -10.29 22.81
C ASP A 543 1.22 -9.00 23.56
N LEU A 544 2.32 -9.01 24.32
CA LEU A 544 2.85 -7.82 24.98
C LEU A 544 3.91 -7.17 24.10
N PHE A 545 3.70 -5.90 23.74
CA PHE A 545 4.69 -5.11 23.01
C PHE A 545 5.23 -4.00 23.90
N ILE A 546 6.54 -4.06 24.17
CA ILE A 546 7.25 -3.03 24.92
C ILE A 546 7.82 -2.02 23.95
N ILE A 547 7.39 -0.77 24.12
CA ILE A 547 7.85 0.39 23.35
C ILE A 547 8.65 1.27 24.30
N ASP A 548 9.95 1.36 24.04
CA ASP A 548 10.84 2.23 24.80
C ASP A 548 10.69 3.68 24.28
N LEU A 549 10.05 4.53 25.10
CA LEU A 549 9.82 5.92 24.72
C LEU A 549 11.12 6.70 24.54
N SER A 550 12.22 6.30 25.19
CA SER A 550 13.52 6.95 25.01
C SER A 550 14.09 6.76 23.60
N GLN A 551 13.74 5.65 22.93
CA GLN A 551 14.17 5.34 21.55
C GLN A 551 13.26 5.99 20.50
N VAL A 552 11.99 6.16 20.81
CA VAL A 552 10.99 6.77 19.91
C VAL A 552 11.13 8.29 19.85
N VAL A 553 11.59 8.91 20.94
CA VAL A 553 11.77 10.36 21.06
C VAL A 553 13.07 10.78 20.39
N SER A 554 12.93 11.37 19.19
CA SER A 554 14.07 11.85 18.41
C SER A 554 14.37 13.33 18.70
N LYS A 555 15.59 13.78 18.36
CA LYS A 555 15.97 15.21 18.45
C LYS A 555 15.31 16.06 17.34
N TYR A 556 14.64 15.44 16.37
CA TYR A 556 14.05 16.09 15.21
C TYR A 556 12.54 16.25 15.37
N ILE A 557 12.07 17.49 15.25
CA ILE A 557 10.66 17.86 15.43
C ILE A 557 9.79 17.10 14.41
N GLY A 558 8.76 16.40 14.91
CA GLY A 558 7.75 15.69 14.10
C GLY A 558 8.08 14.24 13.76
N GLU A 559 9.33 13.80 13.95
CA GLU A 559 9.72 12.40 13.77
C GLU A 559 9.16 11.50 14.88
N THR A 560 9.18 11.98 16.14
CA THR A 560 8.54 11.33 17.29
C THR A 560 7.05 11.08 17.03
N GLU A 561 6.32 12.07 16.51
CA GLU A 561 4.90 11.92 16.16
C GLU A 561 4.68 10.90 15.03
N LYS A 562 5.55 10.88 14.01
CA LYS A 562 5.50 9.90 12.93
C LYS A 562 5.73 8.48 13.46
N ASN A 563 6.69 8.29 14.36
CA ASN A 563 6.99 6.98 14.95
C ASN A 563 5.86 6.51 15.89
N LEU A 564 5.37 7.37 16.76
CA LEU A 564 4.19 7.07 17.59
C LEU A 564 2.98 6.75 16.72
N ARG A 565 2.78 7.46 15.61
CA ARG A 565 1.71 7.17 14.65
C ARG A 565 1.84 5.76 14.11
N LYS A 566 3.02 5.39 13.59
CA LYS A 566 3.28 4.04 13.08
C LYS A 566 2.96 2.95 14.12
N VAL A 567 3.39 3.14 15.37
CA VAL A 567 3.14 2.19 16.47
C VAL A 567 1.64 1.98 16.71
N PHE A 568 0.88 3.07 16.89
CA PHE A 568 -0.55 2.95 17.16
C PHE A 568 -1.35 2.50 15.93
N ASP A 569 -1.00 2.95 14.72
CA ASP A 569 -1.66 2.53 13.47
C ASP A 569 -1.45 1.03 13.22
N ALA A 570 -0.25 0.51 13.52
CA ALA A 570 0.02 -0.92 13.46
C ALA A 570 -0.79 -1.67 14.53
N ALA A 571 -0.89 -1.12 15.75
CA ALA A 571 -1.57 -1.77 16.88
C ALA A 571 -3.09 -1.75 16.73
N GLU A 572 -3.65 -0.77 16.00
CA GLU A 572 -5.07 -0.62 15.74
C GLU A 572 -5.67 -1.83 15.01
N ARG A 573 -4.86 -2.62 14.29
CA ARG A 573 -5.28 -3.90 13.67
C ARG A 573 -5.79 -4.91 14.70
N GLY A 574 -5.40 -4.76 15.97
CA GLY A 574 -5.79 -5.60 17.10
C GLY A 574 -4.65 -6.50 17.58
N GLY A 575 -4.88 -7.24 18.67
CA GLY A 575 -3.93 -8.28 19.11
C GLY A 575 -2.76 -7.85 19.99
N ALA A 576 -2.58 -6.56 20.28
CA ALA A 576 -1.45 -6.07 21.07
C ALA A 576 -1.86 -5.35 22.36
N LEU A 577 -1.24 -5.72 23.48
CA LEU A 577 -1.13 -4.88 24.67
C LEU A 577 0.11 -4.01 24.52
N LEU A 578 -0.05 -2.69 24.55
CA LEU A 578 1.06 -1.75 24.40
C LEU A 578 1.58 -1.33 25.77
N LEU A 579 2.85 -1.60 26.06
CA LEU A 579 3.56 -1.11 27.23
C LEU A 579 4.59 -0.06 26.82
N PHE A 580 4.28 1.20 27.10
CA PHE A 580 5.20 2.31 26.93
C PHE A 580 6.07 2.42 28.19
N ASP A 581 7.33 2.01 28.08
CA ASP A 581 8.27 2.04 29.21
C ASP A 581 8.96 3.41 29.32
N GLU A 582 9.42 3.74 30.52
CA GLU A 582 10.18 4.97 30.82
C GLU A 582 9.48 6.27 30.40
N ALA A 583 8.18 6.39 30.71
CA ALA A 583 7.42 7.59 30.37
C ALA A 583 8.04 8.88 30.95
N ASP A 584 8.78 8.80 32.06
CA ASP A 584 9.52 9.92 32.63
C ASP A 584 10.56 10.55 31.67
N ALA A 585 11.01 9.85 30.62
CA ALA A 585 11.82 10.46 29.56
C ALA A 585 11.06 11.57 28.80
N LEU A 586 9.75 11.42 28.63
CA LEU A 586 8.85 12.43 28.04
C LEU A 586 8.41 13.50 29.05
N PHE A 587 8.25 13.12 30.32
CA PHE A 587 7.62 13.96 31.36
C PHE A 587 8.60 14.62 32.34
N GLY A 588 9.89 14.31 32.26
CA GLY A 588 10.91 14.84 33.15
C GLY A 588 10.87 16.37 33.20
N LYS A 589 10.94 16.95 34.40
CA LYS A 589 10.84 18.39 34.66
C LYS A 589 11.78 19.20 33.73
N ARG A 590 11.25 19.64 32.59
CA ARG A 590 11.76 20.80 31.83
C ARG A 590 10.95 22.03 32.20
N SER A 591 10.73 22.19 33.51
CA SER A 591 10.00 23.33 34.06
C SER A 591 10.94 24.53 34.18
N GLU A 592 11.06 25.29 33.11
CA GLU A 592 10.94 26.75 33.12
C GLU A 592 10.80 27.21 31.67
N VAL A 593 9.58 27.65 31.30
CA VAL A 593 9.26 28.24 29.99
C VAL A 593 10.23 29.38 29.70
N LYS A 594 11.30 29.09 28.96
CA LYS A 594 12.19 30.11 28.39
C LYS A 594 12.51 29.87 26.93
N ASP A 595 12.23 28.68 26.39
CA ASP A 595 12.68 28.34 25.04
C ASP A 595 11.64 27.70 24.12
N SER A 596 11.87 27.85 22.82
CA SER A 596 10.99 27.35 21.77
C SER A 596 10.84 25.82 21.80
N HIS A 597 11.83 25.11 22.35
CA HIS A 597 11.87 23.65 22.45
C HIS A 597 10.87 23.05 23.44
N ASP A 598 10.51 23.73 24.54
CA ASP A 598 9.57 23.21 25.54
C ASP A 598 8.12 23.17 25.05
N ARG A 599 7.77 24.00 24.07
CA ARG A 599 6.44 23.94 23.42
C ARG A 599 6.25 22.66 22.60
N TYR A 600 7.31 22.14 22.00
CA TYR A 600 7.23 20.93 21.16
C TYR A 600 7.12 19.66 21.99
N ALA A 601 7.79 19.57 23.15
CA ALA A 601 7.65 18.44 24.07
C ALA A 601 6.19 18.28 24.59
N ASN A 602 5.52 19.40 24.88
CA ASN A 602 4.10 19.37 25.29
C ASN A 602 3.18 18.89 24.15
N LEU A 603 3.53 19.17 22.90
CA LEU A 603 2.78 18.71 21.72
C LEU A 603 2.91 17.19 21.56
N GLU A 604 4.12 16.65 21.70
CA GLU A 604 4.40 15.20 21.63
C GLU A 604 3.67 14.42 22.73
N VAL A 605 3.72 14.91 23.97
CA VAL A 605 2.97 14.34 25.11
C VAL A 605 1.46 14.38 24.85
N SER A 606 0.96 15.50 24.32
CA SER A 606 -0.46 15.66 24.00
C SER A 606 -0.89 14.69 22.89
N TYR A 607 -0.03 14.48 21.90
CA TYR A 607 -0.23 13.52 20.81
C TYR A 607 -0.27 12.08 21.34
N LEU A 608 0.71 11.67 22.15
CA LEU A 608 0.74 10.34 22.76
C LEU A 608 -0.55 10.06 23.54
N LEU A 609 -0.95 10.97 24.42
CA LEU A 609 -2.20 10.85 25.18
C LEU A 609 -3.44 10.75 24.30
N MET A 610 -3.53 11.61 23.27
CA MET A 610 -4.63 11.57 22.31
C MET A 610 -4.69 10.22 21.59
N ARG A 611 -3.55 9.68 21.17
CA ARG A 611 -3.48 8.37 20.52
C ARG A 611 -3.83 7.23 21.47
N MET A 612 -3.36 7.26 22.71
CA MET A 612 -3.74 6.28 23.74
C MET A 612 -5.24 6.26 24.03
N GLU A 613 -5.90 7.42 24.02
CA GLU A 613 -7.36 7.51 24.20
C GLU A 613 -8.15 7.02 22.97
N ALA A 614 -7.59 7.20 21.78
CA ALA A 614 -8.18 6.75 20.52
C ALA A 614 -7.98 5.24 20.30
N TYR A 615 -6.87 4.69 20.80
CA TYR A 615 -6.54 3.28 20.68
C TYR A 615 -7.59 2.41 21.37
N ARG A 616 -8.23 1.48 20.62
CA ARG A 616 -9.30 0.60 21.14
C ARG A 616 -8.77 -0.55 22.03
N GLY A 617 -7.46 -0.70 22.15
CA GLY A 617 -6.81 -1.73 22.99
C GLY A 617 -6.43 -1.24 24.39
N LEU A 618 -5.54 -1.99 25.04
CA LEU A 618 -4.96 -1.66 26.34
C LEU A 618 -3.58 -1.03 26.14
N ALA A 619 -3.44 0.23 26.54
CA ALA A 619 -2.17 0.94 26.56
C ALA A 619 -1.76 1.27 28.00
N ILE A 620 -0.56 0.84 28.38
CA ILE A 620 0.01 0.99 29.71
C ILE A 620 1.23 1.90 29.60
N LEU A 621 1.32 2.91 30.45
CA LEU A 621 2.52 3.69 30.66
C LEU A 621 3.20 3.26 31.95
N THR A 622 4.52 3.09 31.95
CA THR A 622 5.28 2.91 33.19
C THR A 622 6.01 4.22 33.54
N THR A 623 6.18 4.48 34.83
CA THR A 623 7.04 5.57 35.28
C THR A 623 7.63 5.27 36.65
N ASN A 624 8.86 5.74 36.87
CA ASN A 624 9.47 5.75 38.19
C ASN A 624 9.14 7.02 38.99
N MET A 625 8.65 8.07 38.33
CA MET A 625 8.50 9.42 38.92
C MET A 625 7.05 9.95 38.83
N LYS A 626 6.08 9.26 39.47
CA LYS A 626 4.66 9.71 39.48
C LYS A 626 4.46 11.18 39.83
N LYS A 627 5.25 11.71 40.78
CA LYS A 627 5.16 13.12 41.24
C LYS A 627 5.61 14.14 40.19
N ALA A 628 6.29 13.72 39.14
CA ALA A 628 6.72 14.59 38.05
C ALA A 628 5.63 14.78 36.97
N LEU A 629 4.60 13.93 36.96
CA LEU A 629 3.50 14.00 35.99
C LEU A 629 2.55 15.16 36.31
N ASP A 630 2.14 15.89 35.27
CA ASP A 630 1.16 16.99 35.36
C ASP A 630 -0.22 16.44 35.80
N PRO A 631 -0.91 17.08 36.76
CA PRO A 631 -2.31 16.82 37.05
C PRO A 631 -3.25 16.75 35.83
N ALA A 632 -3.00 17.53 34.77
CA ALA A 632 -3.80 17.46 33.55
C ALA A 632 -3.67 16.11 32.82
N PHE A 633 -2.46 15.54 32.81
CA PHE A 633 -2.18 14.21 32.27
C PHE A 633 -2.89 13.13 33.09
N MET A 634 -2.79 13.22 34.42
CA MET A 634 -3.40 12.23 35.33
C MET A 634 -4.92 12.12 35.17
N ARG A 635 -5.62 13.20 34.79
CA ARG A 635 -7.07 13.19 34.55
C ARG A 635 -7.50 12.39 33.30
N ARG A 636 -6.57 12.18 32.36
CA ARG A 636 -6.80 11.46 31.09
C ARG A 636 -6.50 9.97 31.18
N ILE A 637 -5.78 9.55 32.22
CA ILE A 637 -5.50 8.14 32.50
C ILE A 637 -6.66 7.54 33.29
N ARG A 638 -7.19 6.42 32.82
CA ARG A 638 -8.35 5.76 33.44
C ARG A 638 -7.99 5.00 34.71
N PHE A 639 -6.86 4.29 34.70
CA PHE A 639 -6.41 3.47 35.82
C PHE A 639 -5.00 3.87 36.27
N VAL A 640 -4.79 4.02 37.57
CA VAL A 640 -3.47 4.31 38.13
C VAL A 640 -3.15 3.24 39.15
N VAL A 641 -2.06 2.50 38.92
CA VAL A 641 -1.59 1.43 39.80
C VAL A 641 -0.24 1.81 40.37
N ASP A 642 -0.20 1.97 41.69
CA ASP A 642 1.04 2.22 42.42
C ASP A 642 1.68 0.89 42.81
N PHE A 643 2.93 0.70 42.42
CA PHE A 643 3.81 -0.42 42.74
C PHE A 643 4.80 0.04 43.82
N PRO A 644 4.39 0.03 45.11
CA PRO A 644 5.28 0.39 46.20
C PRO A 644 6.43 -0.60 46.32
N PHE A 645 7.43 -0.22 47.12
CA PHE A 645 8.48 -1.15 47.49
C PHE A 645 7.89 -2.31 48.31
N PRO A 646 8.24 -3.58 48.01
CA PRO A 646 7.58 -4.71 48.64
C PRO A 646 7.89 -4.76 50.14
N GLY A 647 6.87 -5.04 50.95
CA GLY A 647 7.00 -5.29 52.38
C GLY A 647 7.73 -6.60 52.70
N GLU A 648 8.07 -6.85 53.96
CA GLU A 648 8.82 -8.05 54.36
C GLU A 648 8.07 -9.36 54.05
N SER A 649 6.76 -9.40 54.30
CA SER A 649 5.92 -10.56 53.97
C SER A 649 5.88 -10.83 52.46
N GLU A 650 5.75 -9.77 51.65
CA GLU A 650 5.76 -9.85 50.18
C GLU A 650 7.13 -10.30 49.67
N ARG A 651 8.24 -9.79 50.22
CA ARG A 651 9.60 -10.25 49.86
C ARG A 651 9.81 -11.72 50.21
N ALA A 652 9.30 -12.20 51.34
CA ALA A 652 9.37 -13.63 51.70
C ALA A 652 8.60 -14.52 50.71
N GLU A 653 7.47 -14.04 50.20
CA GLU A 653 6.72 -14.72 49.14
C GLU A 653 7.49 -14.72 47.81
N ILE A 654 8.06 -13.58 47.41
CA ILE A 654 8.87 -13.46 46.20
C ILE A 654 10.06 -14.44 46.27
N TRP A 655 10.77 -14.51 47.41
CA TRP A 655 11.86 -15.47 47.60
C TRP A 655 11.42 -16.94 47.43
N ARG A 656 10.24 -17.29 47.96
CA ARG A 656 9.69 -18.65 47.83
C ARG A 656 9.35 -19.02 46.38
N ARG A 657 8.94 -18.05 45.57
CA ARG A 657 8.58 -18.28 44.15
C ARG A 657 9.79 -18.24 43.22
N VAL A 658 10.76 -17.38 43.50
CA VAL A 658 11.98 -17.23 42.68
C VAL A 658 12.89 -18.45 42.79
N LEU A 659 12.88 -19.15 43.93
CA LEU A 659 13.67 -20.37 44.14
C LEU A 659 12.87 -21.58 43.62
N PRO A 660 13.33 -22.26 42.55
CA PRO A 660 12.58 -23.38 41.99
C PRO A 660 12.66 -24.59 42.91
N ALA A 661 11.57 -25.37 42.98
CA ALA A 661 11.49 -26.56 43.82
C ALA A 661 12.56 -27.63 43.51
N GLN A 662 13.10 -27.62 42.29
CA GLN A 662 14.15 -28.54 41.83
C GLN A 662 15.56 -28.12 42.25
N ALA A 663 15.76 -26.86 42.68
CA ALA A 663 17.08 -26.40 43.07
C ALA A 663 17.59 -27.18 44.30
N PRO A 664 18.83 -27.72 44.27
CA PRO A 664 19.40 -28.41 45.41
C PRO A 664 19.72 -27.38 46.50
N MET A 665 18.86 -27.26 47.51
CA MET A 665 18.96 -26.28 48.58
C MET A 665 19.35 -26.94 49.91
N LYS A 666 20.09 -26.20 50.74
CA LYS A 666 20.42 -26.57 52.12
C LYS A 666 20.33 -25.33 53.02
N ASP A 667 19.51 -25.42 54.06
CA ASP A 667 19.37 -24.39 55.10
C ASP A 667 19.01 -22.98 54.57
N ILE A 668 18.29 -22.90 53.44
CA ILE A 668 17.76 -21.63 52.91
C ILE A 668 16.47 -21.27 53.65
N ASP A 669 16.43 -20.06 54.22
CA ASP A 669 15.28 -19.53 54.96
C ASP A 669 14.75 -18.27 54.26
N PRO A 670 13.64 -18.37 53.50
CA PRO A 670 13.05 -17.23 52.80
C PRO A 670 12.65 -16.07 53.71
N GLN A 671 12.29 -16.34 54.97
CA GLN A 671 11.94 -15.30 55.94
C GLN A 671 13.17 -14.50 56.35
N ARG A 672 14.34 -15.15 56.48
CA ARG A 672 15.61 -14.42 56.69
C ARG A 672 16.04 -13.65 55.46
N LEU A 673 15.90 -14.24 54.27
CA LEU A 673 16.20 -13.56 53.01
C LEU A 673 15.31 -12.32 52.79
N ALA A 674 14.08 -12.33 53.31
CA ALA A 674 13.15 -11.21 53.23
C ALA A 674 13.60 -9.99 54.05
N GLN A 675 14.54 -10.12 54.99
CA GLN A 675 15.10 -8.98 55.71
C GLN A 675 15.87 -8.04 54.79
N LEU A 676 16.40 -8.53 53.66
CA LEU A 676 17.04 -7.70 52.64
C LEU A 676 16.04 -6.68 52.08
N THR A 677 16.36 -5.40 52.19
CA THR A 677 15.52 -4.31 51.68
C THR A 677 15.81 -4.06 50.19
N VAL A 678 15.40 -5.02 49.36
CA VAL A 678 15.57 -5.03 47.88
C VAL A 678 14.24 -5.23 47.14
N ALA A 679 14.17 -4.74 45.90
CA ALA A 679 13.02 -4.93 45.03
C ALA A 679 13.00 -6.35 44.43
N GLY A 680 11.85 -6.78 43.88
CA GLY A 680 11.68 -8.12 43.31
C GLY A 680 12.69 -8.46 42.21
N GLY A 681 13.02 -7.50 41.34
CA GLY A 681 14.06 -7.69 40.31
C GLY A 681 15.44 -8.02 40.91
N SER A 682 15.85 -7.32 41.96
CA SER A 682 17.09 -7.60 42.68
C SER A 682 17.04 -8.94 43.43
N ILE A 683 15.89 -9.33 43.99
CA ILE A 683 15.71 -10.67 44.59
C ILE A 683 16.01 -11.76 43.57
N ARG A 684 15.45 -11.65 42.35
CA ARG A 684 15.71 -12.60 41.25
C ARG A 684 17.19 -12.65 40.88
N ASN A 685 17.85 -11.49 40.76
CA ASN A 685 19.27 -11.42 40.46
C ASN A 685 20.15 -12.07 41.54
N ILE A 686 19.83 -11.84 42.82
CA ILE A 686 20.57 -12.42 43.95
C ILE A 686 20.37 -13.95 43.97
N ALA A 687 19.14 -14.43 43.81
CA ALA A 687 18.85 -15.86 43.78
C ALA A 687 19.62 -16.57 42.67
N LEU A 688 19.59 -16.01 41.44
CA LEU A 688 20.27 -16.58 40.29
C LEU A 688 21.79 -16.55 40.45
N SER A 689 22.35 -15.43 40.91
CA SER A 689 23.80 -15.30 41.16
C SER A 689 24.25 -16.27 42.25
N GLY A 690 23.46 -16.42 43.31
CA GLY A 690 23.74 -17.40 44.38
C GLY A 690 23.70 -18.84 43.88
N ALA A 691 22.79 -19.16 42.95
CA ALA A 691 22.72 -20.48 42.32
C ALA A 691 23.95 -20.78 41.47
N PHE A 692 24.44 -19.81 40.69
CA PHE A 692 25.69 -19.95 39.93
C PHE A 692 26.91 -20.16 40.83
N LEU A 693 27.02 -19.41 41.94
CA LEU A 693 28.10 -19.60 42.91
C LEU A 693 28.08 -21.02 43.52
N ALA A 694 26.89 -21.52 43.89
CA ALA A 694 26.73 -22.87 44.41
C ALA A 694 27.13 -23.94 43.37
N ALA A 695 26.75 -23.74 42.11
CA ALA A 695 27.07 -24.64 41.01
C ALA A 695 28.56 -24.67 40.69
N GLU A 696 29.25 -23.52 40.74
CA GLU A 696 30.70 -23.42 40.55
C GLU A 696 31.48 -24.18 41.64
N GLU A 697 30.99 -24.13 42.88
CA GLU A 697 31.54 -24.90 44.00
C GLU A 697 31.16 -26.40 43.97
N GLY A 698 30.20 -26.80 43.12
CA GLY A 698 29.64 -28.15 43.11
C GLY A 698 28.84 -28.51 44.37
N ASP A 699 28.32 -27.52 45.10
CA ASP A 699 27.60 -27.68 46.37
C ASP A 699 26.11 -27.29 46.23
N ARG A 700 25.31 -27.62 47.25
CA ARG A 700 23.92 -27.18 47.39
C ARG A 700 23.86 -25.68 47.68
N LEU A 701 22.80 -25.03 47.18
CA LEU A 701 22.49 -23.64 47.44
C LEU A 701 22.27 -23.39 48.94
N GLN A 702 23.07 -22.49 49.53
CA GLN A 702 23.13 -22.21 50.96
C GLN A 702 23.09 -20.69 51.21
N MET A 703 22.80 -20.29 52.45
CA MET A 703 22.77 -18.88 52.87
C MET A 703 24.10 -18.15 52.61
N ARG A 704 25.24 -18.84 52.65
CA ARG A 704 26.56 -18.25 52.33
C ARG A 704 26.65 -17.77 50.87
N HIS A 705 26.06 -18.52 49.93
CA HIS A 705 26.03 -18.14 48.51
C HIS A 705 25.08 -16.96 48.29
N MET A 706 23.93 -16.95 48.99
CA MET A 706 23.00 -15.81 48.99
C MET A 706 23.65 -14.55 49.56
N LEU A 707 24.44 -14.67 50.63
CA LEU A 707 25.16 -13.55 51.23
C LEU A 707 26.19 -12.95 50.26
N ALA A 708 26.97 -13.81 49.59
CA ALA A 708 27.94 -13.37 48.60
C ALA A 708 27.24 -12.66 47.42
N ALA A 709 26.18 -13.25 46.88
CA ALA A 709 25.38 -12.66 45.81
C ALA A 709 24.72 -11.34 46.24
N ALA A 710 24.18 -11.26 47.45
CA ALA A 710 23.57 -10.05 48.00
C ALA A 710 24.60 -8.93 48.15
N ARG A 711 25.83 -9.22 48.58
CA ARG A 711 26.92 -8.23 48.65
C ARG A 711 27.20 -7.62 47.29
N THR A 712 27.33 -8.46 46.26
CA THR A 712 27.58 -8.00 44.89
C THR A 712 26.41 -7.16 44.35
N GLU A 713 25.16 -7.57 44.59
CA GLU A 713 24.01 -6.80 44.13
C GLU A 713 23.85 -5.47 44.87
N TYR A 714 24.08 -5.44 46.20
CA TYR A 714 24.07 -4.19 46.97
C TYR A 714 25.17 -3.21 46.52
N GLN A 715 26.36 -3.73 46.17
CA GLN A 715 27.43 -2.91 45.57
C GLN A 715 26.99 -2.27 44.25
N LYS A 716 26.31 -3.01 43.36
CA LYS A 716 25.75 -2.44 42.12
C LYS A 716 24.71 -1.36 42.37
N LEU A 717 23.99 -1.45 43.49
CA LEU A 717 22.97 -0.48 43.90
C LEU A 717 23.56 0.69 44.71
N ASP A 718 24.89 0.80 44.82
CA ASP A 718 25.59 1.78 45.65
C ASP A 718 25.11 1.80 47.13
N ARG A 719 24.74 0.62 47.64
CA ARG A 719 24.27 0.41 49.02
C ARG A 719 25.17 -0.55 49.78
N SER A 720 25.19 -0.44 51.10
CA SER A 720 25.85 -1.39 52.00
C SER A 720 24.82 -2.24 52.74
N LEU A 721 25.15 -3.51 52.95
CA LEU A 721 24.35 -4.41 53.78
C LEU A 721 24.50 -4.02 55.26
N THR A 722 23.39 -3.93 55.96
CA THR A 722 23.39 -3.66 57.40
C THR A 722 23.51 -4.97 58.20
N PRO A 723 24.12 -4.96 59.40
CA PRO A 723 24.21 -6.16 60.25
C PRO A 723 22.85 -6.77 60.62
N SER A 724 21.80 -5.95 60.67
CA SER A 724 20.41 -6.38 60.90
C SER A 724 19.81 -7.16 59.74
N GLU A 725 20.22 -6.89 58.49
CA GLU A 725 19.69 -7.56 57.29
C GLU A 725 20.30 -8.95 57.05
N VAL A 726 21.48 -9.21 57.60
CA VAL A 726 22.24 -10.46 57.41
C VAL A 726 22.38 -11.26 58.72
N HIS A 727 21.59 -10.92 59.73
CA HIS A 727 21.67 -11.55 61.04
C HIS A 727 21.30 -13.04 60.96
N GLY A 728 22.20 -13.92 61.37
CA GLY A 728 21.98 -15.37 61.38
C GLY A 728 22.11 -16.06 60.02
N TRP A 729 22.83 -15.47 59.06
CA TRP A 729 23.12 -16.08 57.75
C TRP A 729 24.39 -16.93 57.71
N VAL A 730 25.27 -16.78 58.70
CA VAL A 730 26.56 -17.49 58.85
C VAL A 730 26.69 -17.99 60.28
#